data_AF-A0A6C0H339-F1
#
_entry.id   AF-A0A6C0H339-F1
#
_cell.length_a   1.000
_cell.length_b   1.000
_cell.length_c   1.000
_cell.angle_alpha   90.00
_cell.angle_beta   90.00
_cell.angle_gamma   90.00
#
_symmetry.space_group_name_H-M   'P 1'
#
loop_
_entity.id
_entity.type
_entity.pdbx_description
1 polymer ?
#
loop_
_entity_poly.entity_id
_entity_poly.type
_entity_poly.pdbx_seq_one_letter_code
_entity_poly.pdbx_strand_id
1 'polypeptide(L)'
;MADENIINIKDLESTFDNDKTVAFEPECVRKKSNWSKTSKEYKFDEQEFSAKKLLNDMSSHSPKLESLLNKIEELDKKDRKKHGKAFKHFIFSDLKYAGYGAKMIASALIAKGMHLGYTAEPKKTSTKKEKRYKKIEMNTEDDLLKTKYNNFYLLSSISVYDQNMTVDMKKHVLKTFNQRPDNIHGELARIIIMDSGFKEGIDLFDIKYIHIFEPSVVSADQKQVIGRGTRTCGQKGLEFHPTQGWPLFVYIYDLSIPESIQTGFLGANSAMDLYLKTMNIDVRRYYFNTDLEKTAIYGSVDYELNKNIHTFSIPFANIENEDDEGEISLPEDAEFVYGGADAFEMNGGGEKKKKLRLVDDFGTNPYMGFEELRKYIGDHFQEYKWTEVKMENLCQDKKSGGTEIIKYTPTQDFARHYFTPMNPRKGLLLWHSVGTGKTATAIATATSSFEKQGYTILWVTRTTLKNDIWKNMFEQVCNESLRYQIQNSGLVIPTEQNKRMKLLSKAWRIRPMSYKQFSNLVSKKNDFYKKLVALNGEADPLRKTLLIIDEAHKLYGGGVSSIEQPDMPAFHKALMNSFVVSGEDSAKLLLMTATPISKDPMELIQLINLCKPIDRQMPDNFGDFANTYLNAMGEFTEDGRDKFLNEIAGYVSYLNREKDARQFSQPIIEHIITPMVNSKEIQNVGNFDKKIVRDILNSDIPELKRKIEDANKSIDEELKEVDANTFKYLKNEFCQGKTGADLKTCEKITKQNIKLMVAEAKQNVKEIKEKVKEIRNTVKAKNLLKKEGMEKVKENIEKMEEKYEEYKDSLVYNIKKKCGVKIDNAAADFKVKIKEHPSVRKYDEELDNYEKQIKSMHDELKMKITAYKTNIERLKKIIKSKSITDLERSVVKMNLKDAQDDKKSMTRITKKDLKVKEKSVNNLIKQTKKNRTDTVNTLRKTVKKMLTAHKKEERQIKMAEKKLRKTLRKQDDYKEEITNNIVKNIVDTYVPKIRREIDDALDANAAKLAEKQHKADEAQRKRDERATRKAEKEKDKEKKRVEREIKNNKTKKNGGR
;
A
#
# COMPACT_ATOMS: atom_id res chain seq x y z
N MET A 1 -27.60 5.36 -5.32
CA MET A 1 -26.30 4.76 -5.68
C MET A 1 -25.97 3.71 -4.64
N ALA A 2 -26.46 2.50 -4.88
CA ALA A 2 -26.33 1.36 -4.00
C ALA A 2 -25.98 0.20 -4.93
N ASP A 3 -24.69 -0.03 -5.21
CA ASP A 3 -24.23 -1.28 -5.84
C ASP A 3 -22.70 -1.52 -5.90
N GLU A 4 -21.85 -0.79 -5.15
CA GLU A 4 -20.38 -1.00 -5.24
C GLU A 4 -19.69 -1.49 -3.95
N ASN A 5 -20.41 -2.01 -2.96
CA ASN A 5 -19.81 -2.58 -1.75
C ASN A 5 -20.26 -4.02 -1.47
N ILE A 6 -20.42 -4.82 -2.52
CA ILE A 6 -20.52 -6.27 -2.38
C ILE A 6 -19.10 -6.82 -2.35
N ILE A 7 -18.52 -6.88 -1.14
CA ILE A 7 -17.40 -7.78 -0.88
C ILE A 7 -17.82 -9.16 -1.37
N ASN A 8 -17.07 -9.68 -2.33
CA ASN A 8 -17.38 -10.88 -3.10
C ASN A 8 -17.68 -12.05 -2.14
N ILE A 9 -18.96 -12.43 -2.04
CA ILE A 9 -19.43 -13.49 -1.13
C ILE A 9 -18.72 -14.84 -1.45
N LYS A 10 -18.20 -15.00 -2.67
CA LYS A 10 -17.37 -16.14 -3.08
C LYS A 10 -16.02 -16.23 -2.35
N ASP A 11 -15.42 -15.11 -1.97
CA ASP A 11 -14.14 -15.13 -1.24
C ASP A 11 -14.34 -15.60 0.20
N LEU A 12 -15.47 -15.23 0.82
CA LEU A 12 -15.86 -15.71 2.15
C LEU A 12 -16.11 -17.22 2.17
N GLU A 13 -16.71 -17.81 1.13
CA GLU A 13 -16.96 -19.26 1.06
C GLU A 13 -15.66 -20.10 0.97
N SER A 14 -14.58 -19.54 0.42
CA SER A 14 -13.27 -20.23 0.32
C SER A 14 -12.48 -20.29 1.64
N THR A 15 -12.75 -19.37 2.57
CA THR A 15 -11.98 -19.20 3.82
C THR A 15 -12.35 -20.18 4.94
N PHE A 16 -13.52 -20.82 4.88
CA PHE A 16 -14.09 -21.56 6.01
C PHE A 16 -14.06 -23.08 5.85
N ASP A 17 -12.90 -23.66 5.50
CA ASP A 17 -12.79 -25.12 5.48
C ASP A 17 -11.68 -25.69 6.40
N ASN A 18 -12.14 -26.56 7.31
CA ASN A 18 -11.43 -27.46 8.24
C ASN A 18 -10.38 -26.93 9.24
N ASP A 19 -9.98 -25.65 9.26
CA ASP A 19 -9.04 -25.12 10.28
C ASP A 19 -9.60 -24.02 11.19
N LYS A 20 -10.88 -23.66 10.99
CA LYS A 20 -11.62 -22.59 11.70
C LYS A 20 -10.89 -21.23 11.80
N THR A 21 -9.87 -20.98 10.99
CA THR A 21 -9.05 -19.77 11.05
C THR A 21 -9.72 -18.66 10.26
N VAL A 22 -10.20 -17.61 10.96
CA VAL A 22 -11.03 -16.55 10.36
C VAL A 22 -10.24 -15.26 10.09
N ALA A 23 -9.17 -15.06 10.85
CA ALA A 23 -8.28 -13.92 10.75
C ALA A 23 -6.88 -14.32 11.24
N PHE A 24 -5.90 -13.46 11.00
CA PHE A 24 -4.57 -13.58 11.60
C PHE A 24 -4.35 -12.41 12.57
N GLU A 25 -3.69 -12.67 13.69
CA GLU A 25 -3.27 -11.61 14.62
C GLU A 25 -2.08 -10.83 14.03
N PRO A 26 -2.22 -9.51 13.78
CA PRO A 26 -1.19 -8.73 13.06
C PRO A 26 0.18 -8.75 13.76
N GLU A 27 0.23 -8.52 15.08
CA GLU A 27 1.48 -8.53 15.82
C GLU A 27 2.17 -9.90 15.82
N CYS A 28 1.38 -10.98 15.85
CA CYS A 28 1.91 -12.33 15.79
C CYS A 28 2.58 -12.59 14.44
N VAL A 29 1.92 -12.22 13.32
CA VAL A 29 2.48 -12.35 11.96
C VAL A 29 3.78 -11.57 11.87
N ARG A 30 3.80 -10.31 12.33
CA ARG A 30 4.98 -9.45 12.30
C ARG A 30 6.15 -10.05 13.08
N LYS A 31 5.93 -10.55 14.31
CA LYS A 31 6.99 -11.18 15.13
C LYS A 31 7.49 -12.49 14.52
N LYS A 32 6.58 -13.37 14.10
CA LYS A 32 6.95 -14.69 13.58
C LYS A 32 7.58 -14.64 12.20
N SER A 33 7.29 -13.61 11.40
CA SER A 33 8.00 -13.32 10.13
C SER A 33 9.50 -13.01 10.34
N ASN A 34 9.88 -12.61 11.55
CA ASN A 34 11.27 -12.35 11.93
C ASN A 34 11.97 -13.62 12.42
N TRP A 35 11.31 -14.39 13.27
CA TRP A 35 11.80 -15.66 13.82
C TRP A 35 10.62 -16.51 14.30
N SER A 36 10.52 -17.78 13.91
CA SER A 36 9.29 -18.57 14.14
C SER A 36 9.02 -18.89 15.63
N LYS A 37 10.06 -19.08 16.46
CA LYS A 37 9.96 -19.60 17.84
C LYS A 37 11.01 -19.01 18.78
N THR A 38 10.58 -18.40 19.88
CA THR A 38 11.51 -17.85 20.87
C THR A 38 12.02 -18.93 21.83
N SER A 39 13.33 -19.09 21.92
CA SER A 39 14.03 -19.84 22.97
C SER A 39 15.08 -18.93 23.61
N LYS A 40 15.49 -19.24 24.85
CA LYS A 40 16.66 -18.60 25.46
C LYS A 40 17.96 -19.00 24.76
N GLU A 41 18.00 -20.19 24.18
CA GLU A 41 19.18 -20.74 23.49
C GLU A 41 19.58 -19.92 22.25
N TYR A 42 18.70 -19.06 21.76
CA TYR A 42 18.93 -18.19 20.61
C TYR A 42 19.38 -16.77 21.01
N LYS A 43 19.45 -16.45 22.30
CA LYS A 43 19.74 -15.09 22.79
C LYS A 43 21.15 -15.00 23.35
N PHE A 44 22.00 -14.20 22.72
CA PHE A 44 23.40 -14.08 23.12
C PHE A 44 23.63 -13.59 24.55
N ASP A 45 22.65 -12.90 25.14
CA ASP A 45 22.71 -12.40 26.52
C ASP A 45 22.01 -13.32 27.55
N GLU A 46 21.67 -14.55 27.16
CA GLU A 46 21.23 -15.63 28.06
C GLU A 46 22.36 -16.66 28.27
N GLN A 47 22.38 -17.32 29.43
CA GLN A 47 23.41 -18.32 29.75
C GLN A 47 23.28 -19.58 28.90
N GLU A 48 22.06 -19.89 28.45
CA GLU A 48 21.73 -21.06 27.65
C GLU A 48 22.04 -20.87 26.14
N PHE A 49 22.64 -19.74 25.75
CA PHE A 49 22.93 -19.41 24.35
C PHE A 49 23.79 -20.48 23.66
N SER A 50 23.34 -20.93 22.48
CA SER A 50 24.08 -21.87 21.64
C SER A 50 24.18 -21.36 20.21
N ALA A 51 25.37 -20.87 19.84
CA ALA A 51 25.68 -20.42 18.49
C ALA A 51 25.40 -21.52 17.45
N LYS A 52 25.83 -22.76 17.72
CA LYS A 52 25.64 -23.90 16.81
C LYS A 52 24.16 -24.20 16.58
N LYS A 53 23.35 -24.20 17.64
CA LYS A 53 21.91 -24.46 17.53
C LYS A 53 21.21 -23.34 16.74
N LEU A 54 21.55 -22.08 17.03
CA LEU A 54 21.01 -20.95 16.30
C LEU A 54 21.33 -21.01 14.80
N LEU A 55 22.56 -21.34 14.42
CA LEU A 55 22.94 -21.47 13.01
C LEU A 55 22.20 -22.61 12.31
N ASN A 56 22.06 -23.77 12.97
CA ASN A 56 21.36 -24.93 12.42
C ASN A 56 19.86 -24.67 12.22
N ASP A 57 19.23 -23.96 13.15
CA ASP A 57 17.78 -23.72 13.13
C ASP A 57 17.40 -22.51 12.25
N MET A 58 18.37 -21.67 11.86
CA MET A 58 18.14 -20.40 11.17
C MET A 58 17.38 -20.56 9.85
N SER A 59 17.75 -21.53 9.02
CA SER A 59 17.13 -21.72 7.71
C SER A 59 15.64 -22.05 7.80
N SER A 60 15.21 -22.77 8.85
CA SER A 60 13.82 -23.19 9.05
C SER A 60 13.01 -22.17 9.88
N HIS A 61 13.67 -21.46 10.79
CA HIS A 61 13.02 -20.51 11.71
C HIS A 61 13.01 -19.07 11.18
N SER A 62 13.99 -18.70 10.37
CA SER A 62 14.10 -17.40 9.70
C SER A 62 14.98 -17.46 8.43
N PRO A 63 14.42 -17.97 7.30
CA PRO A 63 15.10 -17.93 6.00
C PRO A 63 15.58 -16.52 5.62
N LYS A 64 14.82 -15.51 6.05
CA LYS A 64 15.12 -14.09 5.82
C LYS A 64 16.38 -13.63 6.56
N LEU A 65 16.61 -14.11 7.79
CA LEU A 65 17.84 -13.80 8.53
C LEU A 65 19.06 -14.42 7.87
N GLU A 66 18.93 -15.65 7.39
CA GLU A 66 19.98 -16.32 6.61
C GLU A 66 20.29 -15.54 5.32
N SER A 67 19.26 -15.09 4.60
CA SER A 67 19.41 -14.27 3.39
C SER A 67 20.11 -12.94 3.66
N LEU A 68 19.80 -12.28 4.79
CA LEU A 68 20.48 -11.05 5.20
C LEU A 68 21.97 -11.29 5.46
N LEU A 69 22.33 -12.36 6.16
CA LEU A 69 23.73 -12.68 6.46
C LEU A 69 24.50 -13.06 5.19
N ASN A 70 23.88 -13.85 4.32
CA ASN A 70 24.47 -14.23 3.04
C ASN A 70 24.70 -13.01 2.14
N LYS A 71 23.77 -12.05 2.11
CA LYS A 71 23.93 -10.81 1.35
C LYS A 71 25.08 -9.95 1.90
N ILE A 72 25.25 -9.86 3.23
CA ILE A 72 26.40 -9.17 3.82
C ILE A 72 27.71 -9.85 3.39
N GLU A 73 27.79 -11.19 3.48
CA GLU A 73 28.98 -11.94 3.06
C GLU A 73 29.29 -11.79 1.55
N GLU A 74 28.26 -11.74 0.70
CA GLU A 74 28.37 -11.47 -0.74
C GLU A 74 28.97 -10.06 -1.01
N LEU A 75 28.41 -9.04 -0.36
CA LEU A 75 28.86 -7.66 -0.51
C LEU A 75 30.29 -7.47 -0.02
N ASP A 76 30.63 -8.06 1.13
CA ASP A 76 32.00 -8.04 1.66
C ASP A 76 33.02 -8.67 0.69
N LYS A 77 32.67 -9.81 0.08
CA LYS A 77 33.52 -10.46 -0.92
C LYS A 77 33.69 -9.58 -2.16
N LYS A 78 32.60 -8.97 -2.65
CA LYS A 78 32.62 -8.04 -3.80
C LYS A 78 33.50 -6.82 -3.51
N ASP A 79 33.36 -6.23 -2.32
CA ASP A 79 34.13 -5.05 -1.93
C ASP A 79 35.61 -5.35 -1.71
N ARG A 80 35.94 -6.48 -1.08
CA ARG A 80 37.34 -6.92 -0.95
C ARG A 80 37.97 -7.18 -2.31
N LYS A 81 37.23 -7.77 -3.24
CA LYS A 81 37.70 -8.01 -4.62
C LYS A 81 37.93 -6.70 -5.39
N LYS A 82 37.01 -5.73 -5.28
CA LYS A 82 37.06 -4.47 -6.05
C LYS A 82 37.97 -3.40 -5.42
N HIS A 83 37.95 -3.27 -4.09
CA HIS A 83 38.57 -2.16 -3.36
C HIS A 83 39.63 -2.59 -2.34
N GLY A 84 39.84 -3.90 -2.12
CA GLY A 84 40.77 -4.42 -1.11
C GLY A 84 40.33 -4.20 0.34
N LYS A 85 39.11 -3.71 0.58
CA LYS A 85 38.59 -3.31 1.90
C LYS A 85 37.11 -3.67 2.06
N ALA A 86 36.63 -3.73 3.29
CA ALA A 86 35.21 -3.83 3.61
C ALA A 86 34.59 -2.43 3.79
N PHE A 87 33.27 -2.35 3.91
CA PHE A 87 32.57 -1.09 4.20
C PHE A 87 31.58 -1.27 5.35
N LYS A 88 31.11 -0.16 5.90
CA LYS A 88 30.18 -0.19 7.04
C LYS A 88 28.75 -0.48 6.62
N HIS A 89 28.07 -1.27 7.44
CA HIS A 89 26.66 -1.63 7.29
C HIS A 89 25.82 -1.08 8.44
N PHE A 90 24.62 -0.64 8.12
CA PHE A 90 23.58 -0.31 9.09
C PHE A 90 22.42 -1.30 8.96
N ILE A 91 22.09 -2.03 10.02
CA ILE A 91 20.94 -2.95 10.05
C ILE A 91 19.85 -2.35 10.94
N PHE A 92 18.63 -2.26 10.42
CA PHE A 92 17.46 -1.77 11.13
C PHE A 92 16.40 -2.85 11.26
N SER A 93 15.83 -2.97 12.46
CA SER A 93 14.61 -3.75 12.71
C SER A 93 13.59 -2.86 13.44
N ASP A 94 12.36 -2.86 12.96
CA ASP A 94 11.24 -2.14 13.55
C ASP A 94 10.72 -2.80 14.85
N LEU A 95 11.08 -4.06 15.11
CA LEU A 95 10.62 -4.82 16.28
C LEU A 95 11.35 -4.49 17.59
N LYS A 96 10.57 -4.21 18.66
CA LYS A 96 11.05 -4.01 20.04
C LYS A 96 10.76 -5.21 20.95
N TYR A 97 11.25 -6.40 20.58
CA TYR A 97 11.09 -7.60 21.41
C TYR A 97 12.41 -8.35 21.66
N ALA A 98 12.62 -8.85 22.89
CA ALA A 98 13.89 -9.49 23.25
C ALA A 98 14.18 -10.81 22.51
N GLY A 99 13.18 -11.42 21.88
CA GLY A 99 13.32 -12.67 21.12
C GLY A 99 13.16 -12.53 19.61
N TYR A 100 13.07 -11.29 19.09
CA TYR A 100 12.87 -11.00 17.67
C TYR A 100 13.69 -9.74 17.29
N GLY A 101 13.79 -9.41 16.01
CA GLY A 101 14.40 -8.16 15.55
C GLY A 101 15.88 -7.99 15.90
N ALA A 102 16.27 -6.78 16.31
CA ALA A 102 17.66 -6.35 16.47
C ALA A 102 18.52 -7.29 17.35
N LYS A 103 17.97 -7.79 18.46
CA LYS A 103 18.68 -8.73 19.35
C LYS A 103 18.91 -10.10 18.71
N MET A 104 17.94 -10.60 17.96
CA MET A 104 18.09 -11.88 17.26
C MET A 104 19.13 -11.78 16.14
N ILE A 105 19.15 -10.66 15.42
CA ILE A 105 20.19 -10.36 14.42
C ILE A 105 21.57 -10.31 15.09
N ALA A 106 21.70 -9.65 16.24
CA ALA A 106 22.94 -9.60 17.00
C ALA A 106 23.40 -11.00 17.44
N SER A 107 22.49 -11.85 17.92
CA SER A 107 22.81 -13.25 18.23
C SER A 107 23.35 -14.01 17.02
N ALA A 108 22.78 -13.79 15.83
CA ALA A 108 23.21 -14.46 14.62
C ALA A 108 24.56 -13.97 14.11
N LEU A 109 24.86 -12.67 14.23
CA LEU A 109 26.21 -12.14 13.95
C LEU A 109 27.25 -12.74 14.91
N ILE A 110 26.94 -12.83 16.21
CA ILE A 110 27.83 -13.48 17.19
C ILE A 110 28.05 -14.95 16.84
N ALA A 111 26.99 -15.66 16.44
CA ALA A 111 27.10 -17.05 16.04
C ALA A 111 27.95 -17.24 14.77
N LYS A 112 27.96 -16.26 13.86
CA LYS A 112 28.84 -16.19 12.68
C LYS A 112 30.26 -15.68 12.98
N GLY A 113 30.61 -15.47 14.25
CA GLY A 113 31.96 -15.09 14.68
C GLY A 113 32.22 -13.58 14.72
N MET A 114 31.20 -12.73 14.69
CA MET A 114 31.37 -11.30 14.94
C MET A 114 31.36 -10.97 16.44
N HIS A 115 32.04 -9.91 16.82
CA HIS A 115 32.23 -9.48 18.20
C HIS A 115 31.44 -8.21 18.51
N LEU A 116 30.68 -8.22 19.61
CA LEU A 116 29.99 -7.02 20.09
C LEU A 116 31.03 -6.07 20.72
N GLY A 117 31.02 -4.80 20.34
CA GLY A 117 31.99 -3.80 20.79
C GLY A 117 31.86 -3.35 22.25
N TYR A 118 31.03 -4.05 23.03
CA TYR A 118 30.91 -3.91 24.48
C TYR A 118 30.50 -5.26 25.07
N THR A 119 30.87 -5.48 26.32
CA THR A 119 30.65 -6.75 27.02
C THR A 119 30.16 -6.51 28.45
N ALA A 120 29.62 -7.54 29.09
CA ALA A 120 29.32 -7.52 30.52
C ALA A 120 29.61 -8.88 31.12
N GLU A 121 30.39 -8.92 32.21
CA GLU A 121 30.71 -10.18 32.86
C GLU A 121 29.50 -10.75 33.62
N PRO A 122 29.25 -12.07 33.56
CA PRO A 122 28.23 -12.71 34.38
C PRO A 122 28.62 -12.70 35.87
N LYS A 123 27.63 -12.56 36.75
CA LYS A 123 27.82 -12.67 38.20
C LYS A 123 27.85 -14.14 38.63
N LYS A 124 28.80 -14.49 39.51
CA LYS A 124 29.01 -15.87 40.01
C LYS A 124 27.86 -16.40 40.88
N THR A 125 27.02 -15.53 41.43
CA THR A 125 25.83 -15.88 42.21
C THR A 125 24.67 -15.00 41.76
N SER A 126 23.64 -15.58 41.14
CA SER A 126 22.38 -14.88 40.84
C SER A 126 21.21 -15.68 41.36
N THR A 127 20.50 -15.17 42.37
CA THR A 127 19.14 -15.61 42.65
C THR A 127 18.19 -15.00 41.61
N LYS A 128 17.02 -15.61 41.36
CA LYS A 128 16.02 -15.18 40.35
C LYS A 128 15.57 -13.70 40.43
N LYS A 129 15.95 -12.96 41.47
CA LYS A 129 15.60 -11.54 41.69
C LYS A 129 16.72 -10.54 41.43
N GLU A 130 17.97 -10.96 41.17
CA GLU A 130 19.11 -10.05 40.93
C GLU A 130 19.56 -10.02 39.46
N LYS A 131 20.17 -8.88 39.04
CA LYS A 131 20.79 -8.73 37.71
C LYS A 131 21.88 -9.78 37.50
N ARG A 132 21.85 -10.49 36.37
CA ARG A 132 22.77 -11.59 36.06
C ARG A 132 24.15 -11.12 35.62
N TYR A 133 24.25 -9.89 35.14
CA TYR A 133 25.48 -9.31 34.62
C TYR A 133 25.98 -8.15 35.49
N LYS A 134 27.30 -7.95 35.47
CA LYS A 134 27.96 -6.73 35.94
C LYS A 134 27.69 -5.57 34.97
N LYS A 135 28.22 -4.39 35.27
CA LYS A 135 28.06 -3.20 34.42
C LYS A 135 28.61 -3.47 33.02
N ILE A 136 27.95 -2.95 32.00
CA ILE A 136 28.48 -3.01 30.62
C ILE A 136 29.75 -2.17 30.52
N GLU A 137 30.80 -2.76 29.94
CA GLU A 137 32.09 -2.14 29.67
C GLU A 137 32.30 -2.06 28.15
N MET A 138 32.77 -0.90 27.68
CA MET A 138 33.08 -0.66 26.27
C MET A 138 34.47 -1.20 25.95
N ASN A 139 34.61 -1.88 24.82
CA ASN A 139 35.91 -2.34 24.36
C ASN A 139 36.77 -1.14 23.97
N THR A 140 38.08 -1.20 24.27
CA THR A 140 39.02 -0.17 23.83
C THR A 140 39.29 -0.27 22.33
N GLU A 141 39.83 0.78 21.72
CA GLU A 141 40.21 0.74 20.30
C GLU A 141 41.23 -0.39 20.02
N ASP A 142 42.19 -0.60 20.92
CA ASP A 142 43.16 -1.70 20.84
C ASP A 142 42.48 -3.07 20.88
N ASP A 143 41.42 -3.23 21.68
CA ASP A 143 40.65 -4.48 21.73
C ASP A 143 39.86 -4.71 20.45
N LEU A 144 39.28 -3.66 19.88
CA LEU A 144 38.55 -3.74 18.61
C LEU A 144 39.49 -4.07 17.44
N LEU A 145 40.71 -3.54 17.44
CA LEU A 145 41.70 -3.81 16.40
C LEU A 145 42.17 -5.28 16.37
N LYS A 146 42.14 -6.00 17.49
CA LYS A 146 42.43 -7.45 17.54
C LYS A 146 41.49 -8.26 16.65
N THR A 147 40.25 -7.79 16.49
CA THR A 147 39.19 -8.40 15.69
C THR A 147 38.77 -7.49 14.54
N LYS A 148 39.76 -6.84 13.90
CA LYS A 148 39.59 -5.89 12.78
C LYS A 148 38.55 -6.38 11.76
N TYR A 149 37.62 -5.51 11.38
CA TYR A 149 36.47 -5.77 10.50
C TYR A 149 35.38 -6.72 11.05
N ASN A 150 35.61 -7.43 12.14
CA ASN A 150 34.69 -8.42 12.70
C ASN A 150 33.91 -7.91 13.93
N ASN A 151 33.88 -6.59 14.15
CA ASN A 151 33.15 -5.99 15.27
C ASN A 151 31.83 -5.35 14.84
N PHE A 152 30.87 -5.32 15.75
CA PHE A 152 29.60 -4.62 15.56
C PHE A 152 29.08 -3.98 16.86
N TYR A 153 28.15 -3.04 16.71
CA TYR A 153 27.42 -2.45 17.82
C TYR A 153 25.92 -2.72 17.72
N LEU A 154 25.26 -2.86 18.87
CA LEU A 154 23.81 -2.97 18.99
C LEU A 154 23.28 -1.77 19.79
N LEU A 155 22.40 -0.98 19.20
CA LEU A 155 21.60 0.03 19.92
C LEU A 155 20.17 -0.50 20.05
N SER A 156 19.82 -0.97 21.25
CA SER A 156 18.52 -1.58 21.55
C SER A 156 17.78 -0.79 22.63
N SER A 157 16.51 -0.50 22.38
CA SER A 157 15.60 0.13 23.34
C SER A 157 15.17 -0.83 24.45
N ILE A 158 15.36 -2.12 24.21
CA ILE A 158 15.19 -3.20 25.18
C ILE A 158 16.52 -3.43 25.90
N SER A 159 16.45 -3.88 27.16
CA SER A 159 17.63 -4.22 27.95
C SER A 159 18.54 -5.23 27.24
N VAL A 160 19.85 -4.99 27.30
CA VAL A 160 20.93 -5.90 26.89
C VAL A 160 21.74 -6.21 28.13
N TYR A 161 22.06 -7.48 28.42
CA TYR A 161 22.73 -7.87 29.66
C TYR A 161 22.01 -7.34 30.92
N ASP A 162 20.67 -7.46 30.94
CA ASP A 162 19.76 -6.96 31.98
C ASP A 162 19.85 -5.43 32.25
N GLN A 163 20.38 -4.66 31.29
CA GLN A 163 20.64 -3.21 31.43
C GLN A 163 20.11 -2.42 30.24
N ASN A 164 19.45 -1.29 30.51
CA ASN A 164 19.07 -0.35 29.47
C ASN A 164 20.29 0.46 29.04
N MET A 165 20.33 0.81 27.76
CA MET A 165 21.45 1.57 27.20
C MET A 165 21.46 3.00 27.72
N THR A 166 22.57 3.45 28.31
CA THR A 166 22.69 4.80 28.86
C THR A 166 23.03 5.82 27.77
N VAL A 167 22.84 7.11 28.07
CA VAL A 167 23.21 8.21 27.17
C VAL A 167 24.71 8.21 26.87
N ASP A 168 25.55 7.90 27.87
CA ASP A 168 27.00 7.85 27.71
C ASP A 168 27.43 6.67 26.83
N MET A 169 26.79 5.51 27.00
CA MET A 169 27.03 4.36 26.12
C MET A 169 26.69 4.70 24.67
N LYS A 170 25.52 5.32 24.43
CA LYS A 170 25.11 5.77 23.09
C LYS A 170 26.14 6.71 22.47
N LYS A 171 26.63 7.69 23.25
CA LYS A 171 27.64 8.65 22.77
C LYS A 171 28.95 7.96 22.42
N HIS A 172 29.40 7.02 23.25
CA HIS A 172 30.64 6.28 22.99
C HIS A 172 30.53 5.46 21.70
N VAL A 173 29.47 4.66 21.54
CA VAL A 173 29.24 3.86 20.33
C VAL A 173 29.23 4.73 19.06
N LEU A 174 28.50 5.84 19.08
CA LEU A 174 28.41 6.73 17.91
C LEU A 174 29.73 7.46 17.64
N LYS A 175 30.50 7.81 18.68
CA LYS A 175 31.82 8.42 18.54
C LYS A 175 32.76 7.46 17.80
N THR A 176 32.88 6.22 18.27
CA THR A 176 33.77 5.21 17.69
C THR A 176 33.32 4.82 16.28
N PHE A 177 32.01 4.58 16.07
CA PHE A 177 31.49 4.16 14.76
C PHE A 177 31.67 5.24 13.67
N ASN A 178 31.54 6.52 14.03
CA ASN A 178 31.68 7.66 13.10
C ASN A 178 33.12 8.25 13.07
N GLN A 179 34.09 7.59 13.70
CA GLN A 179 35.47 8.07 13.79
C GLN A 179 36.13 8.11 12.41
N ARG A 180 36.83 9.21 12.13
CA ARG A 180 37.64 9.42 10.92
C ARG A 180 39.06 9.84 11.32
N PRO A 181 40.10 9.32 10.66
CA PRO A 181 40.05 8.38 9.54
C PRO A 181 39.85 6.91 9.96
N ASP A 182 39.94 6.61 11.26
CA ASP A 182 40.21 5.26 11.77
C ASP A 182 39.08 4.22 11.58
N ASN A 183 37.84 4.66 11.34
CA ASN A 183 36.71 3.75 11.11
C ASN A 183 35.88 4.14 9.86
N ILE A 184 36.52 4.67 8.81
CA ILE A 184 35.83 4.95 7.54
C ILE A 184 35.34 3.63 6.90
N HIS A 185 36.17 2.58 6.93
CA HIS A 185 35.90 1.30 6.27
C HIS A 185 35.51 0.17 7.25
N GLY A 186 35.24 0.52 8.51
CA GLY A 186 34.73 -0.43 9.51
C GLY A 186 35.81 -1.26 10.20
N GLU A 187 37.06 -0.81 10.21
CA GLU A 187 38.18 -1.47 10.88
C GLU A 187 37.90 -1.71 12.37
N LEU A 188 37.40 -0.69 13.07
CA LEU A 188 37.05 -0.75 14.49
C LEU A 188 35.68 -1.38 14.69
N ALA A 189 34.67 -0.93 13.93
CA ALA A 189 33.30 -1.44 13.98
C ALA A 189 32.65 -1.33 12.60
N ARG A 190 32.33 -2.49 12.01
CA ARG A 190 31.82 -2.59 10.65
C ARG A 190 30.30 -2.50 10.60
N ILE A 191 29.60 -3.07 11.57
CA ILE A 191 28.15 -3.18 11.55
C ILE A 191 27.54 -2.45 12.75
N ILE A 192 26.46 -1.72 12.55
CA ILE A 192 25.61 -1.22 13.64
C ILE A 192 24.18 -1.68 13.44
N ILE A 193 23.59 -2.27 14.48
CA ILE A 193 22.20 -2.73 14.50
C ILE A 193 21.39 -1.77 15.36
N MET A 194 20.21 -1.36 14.89
CA MET A 194 19.28 -0.53 15.67
C MET A 194 17.86 -1.09 15.62
N ASP A 195 17.14 -0.89 16.73
CA ASP A 195 15.69 -1.09 16.75
C ASP A 195 14.91 0.22 16.50
N SER A 196 13.58 0.14 16.42
CA SER A 196 12.70 1.32 16.24
C SER A 196 12.73 2.34 17.39
N GLY A 197 13.43 2.08 18.49
CA GLY A 197 13.72 3.11 19.51
C GLY A 197 14.76 4.12 19.05
N PHE A 198 15.56 3.76 18.05
CA PHE A 198 16.68 4.52 17.51
C PHE A 198 16.45 4.99 16.07
N LYS A 199 15.20 4.93 15.59
CA LYS A 199 14.79 5.47 14.28
C LYS A 199 14.97 6.99 14.14
N GLU A 200 15.28 7.70 15.22
CA GLU A 200 15.46 9.15 15.28
C GLU A 200 16.62 9.60 16.19
N GLY A 201 17.20 10.78 15.90
CA GLY A 201 18.22 11.41 16.74
C GLY A 201 19.57 10.69 16.76
N ILE A 202 19.93 10.06 15.64
CA ILE A 202 21.23 9.44 15.36
C ILE A 202 21.64 9.79 13.93
N ASP A 203 22.95 9.99 13.73
CA ASP A 203 23.60 10.20 12.46
C ASP A 203 24.69 9.14 12.28
N LEU A 204 24.73 8.49 11.12
CA LEU A 204 25.72 7.47 10.76
C LEU A 204 26.54 7.96 9.58
N PHE A 205 27.86 7.93 9.73
CA PHE A 205 28.81 8.41 8.72
C PHE A 205 29.53 7.23 8.04
N ASP A 206 29.88 7.41 6.78
CA ASP A 206 30.66 6.47 5.95
C ASP A 206 30.06 5.04 5.90
N ILE A 207 28.73 4.94 5.91
CA ILE A 207 28.01 3.69 5.66
C ILE A 207 27.75 3.53 4.16
N LYS A 208 28.03 2.35 3.62
CA LYS A 208 27.78 2.01 2.21
C LYS A 208 26.48 1.23 2.03
N TYR A 209 26.09 0.48 3.07
CA TYR A 209 24.97 -0.46 3.03
C TYR A 209 23.99 -0.23 4.17
N ILE A 210 22.68 -0.23 3.85
CA ILE A 210 21.58 -0.29 4.80
C ILE A 210 20.80 -1.58 4.57
N HIS A 211 20.46 -2.27 5.65
CA HIS A 211 19.62 -3.46 5.64
C HIS A 211 18.39 -3.21 6.52
N ILE A 212 17.21 -3.18 5.92
CA ILE A 212 15.93 -3.04 6.61
C ILE A 212 15.32 -4.44 6.73
N PHE A 213 15.36 -5.03 7.92
CA PHE A 213 15.05 -6.44 8.11
C PHE A 213 13.56 -6.79 7.91
N GLU A 214 12.65 -5.82 8.06
CA GLU A 214 11.25 -5.96 7.67
C GLU A 214 10.74 -4.69 6.99
N PRO A 215 9.90 -4.80 5.94
CA PRO A 215 9.39 -3.62 5.25
C PRO A 215 8.62 -2.72 6.21
N SER A 216 8.85 -1.41 6.14
CA SER A 216 8.13 -0.46 6.99
C SER A 216 6.66 -0.40 6.59
N VAL A 217 5.77 -0.22 7.56
CA VAL A 217 4.33 -0.06 7.30
C VAL A 217 4.03 1.28 6.64
N VAL A 218 4.77 2.30 7.05
CA VAL A 218 4.64 3.66 6.55
C VAL A 218 5.94 4.06 5.85
N SER A 219 5.83 4.64 4.66
CA SER A 219 6.95 5.19 3.90
C SER A 219 7.75 6.24 4.68
N ALA A 220 7.10 6.99 5.57
CA ALA A 220 7.75 7.96 6.46
C ALA A 220 8.77 7.30 7.41
N ASP A 221 8.44 6.15 8.01
CA ASP A 221 9.36 5.42 8.88
C ASP A 221 10.58 4.92 8.10
N GLN A 222 10.37 4.40 6.87
CA GLN A 222 11.46 4.01 5.98
C GLN A 222 12.38 5.19 5.62
N LYS A 223 11.81 6.35 5.25
CA LYS A 223 12.57 7.58 4.98
C LYS A 223 13.38 8.01 6.21
N GLN A 224 12.82 7.90 7.42
CA GLN A 224 13.54 8.24 8.66
C GLN A 224 14.69 7.28 8.97
N VAL A 225 14.56 5.99 8.62
CA VAL A 225 15.62 4.98 8.77
C VAL A 225 16.74 5.22 7.76
N ILE A 226 16.41 5.37 6.47
CA ILE A 226 17.40 5.68 5.43
C ILE A 226 18.07 7.04 5.70
N GLY A 227 17.30 8.00 6.23
CA GLY A 227 17.74 9.31 6.70
C GLY A 227 18.85 9.30 7.78
N ARG A 228 19.14 8.15 8.39
CA ARG A 228 20.29 7.99 9.29
C ARG A 228 21.63 7.98 8.53
N GLY A 229 21.62 7.52 7.28
CA GLY A 229 22.78 7.46 6.38
C GLY A 229 22.89 8.63 5.41
N THR A 230 21.81 9.34 5.09
CA THR A 230 21.79 10.42 4.10
C THR A 230 21.94 11.81 4.75
N ARG A 231 22.99 11.99 5.55
CA ARG A 231 23.30 13.30 6.16
C ARG A 231 24.22 14.12 5.27
N THR A 232 24.11 15.45 5.37
CA THR A 232 24.93 16.41 4.62
C THR A 232 26.42 16.12 4.86
N CYS A 233 27.14 15.79 3.80
CA CYS A 233 28.53 15.35 3.80
C CYS A 233 28.83 14.17 4.73
N GLY A 234 27.81 13.37 5.06
CA GLY A 234 27.90 12.23 5.97
C GLY A 234 28.75 11.09 5.41
N GLN A 235 28.85 10.96 4.08
CA GLN A 235 29.61 9.92 3.39
C GLN A 235 30.95 10.40 2.82
N LYS A 236 31.43 11.58 3.22
CA LYS A 236 32.63 12.20 2.63
C LYS A 236 33.93 11.40 2.79
N GLY A 237 33.98 10.42 3.70
CA GLY A 237 35.11 9.50 3.83
C GLY A 237 35.13 8.42 2.74
N LEU A 238 34.01 8.21 2.06
CA LEU A 238 33.91 7.32 0.90
C LEU A 238 34.26 8.07 -0.39
N GLU A 239 34.67 7.31 -1.40
CA GLU A 239 34.98 7.85 -2.73
C GLU A 239 33.73 8.46 -3.39
N PHE A 240 33.88 9.67 -3.94
CA PHE A 240 32.81 10.38 -4.62
C PHE A 240 32.79 9.99 -6.10
N HIS A 241 31.73 9.35 -6.57
CA HIS A 241 31.57 8.99 -7.97
C HIS A 241 31.27 10.23 -8.82
N PRO A 242 31.95 10.44 -9.97
CA PRO A 242 31.80 11.65 -10.79
C PRO A 242 30.39 11.86 -11.33
N THR A 243 29.66 10.77 -11.61
CA THR A 243 28.27 10.82 -12.12
C THR A 243 27.22 10.47 -11.08
N GLN A 244 27.56 9.71 -10.02
CA GLN A 244 26.58 9.12 -9.08
C GLN A 244 26.70 9.66 -7.64
N GLY A 245 27.75 10.43 -7.35
CA GLY A 245 28.03 10.92 -5.99
C GLY A 245 28.39 9.78 -5.04
N TRP A 246 27.80 9.76 -3.86
CA TRP A 246 27.95 8.63 -2.92
C TRP A 246 26.74 7.69 -3.00
N PRO A 247 26.81 6.55 -3.70
CA PRO A 247 25.72 5.58 -3.69
C PRO A 247 25.56 4.95 -2.30
N LEU A 248 24.32 4.79 -1.86
CA LEU A 248 23.94 4.15 -0.60
C LEU A 248 22.98 3.00 -0.91
N PHE A 249 23.43 1.76 -0.82
CA PHE A 249 22.58 0.62 -1.19
C PHE A 249 21.70 0.20 -0.02
N VAL A 250 20.40 0.13 -0.24
CA VAL A 250 19.37 -0.17 0.77
C VAL A 250 18.69 -1.48 0.39
N TYR A 251 18.88 -2.51 1.20
CA TYR A 251 18.26 -3.82 1.01
C TYR A 251 17.08 -3.99 1.97
N ILE A 252 15.88 -4.19 1.43
CA ILE A 252 14.66 -4.40 2.22
C ILE A 252 14.26 -5.86 2.13
N TYR A 253 14.22 -6.55 3.26
CA TYR A 253 13.97 -7.99 3.30
C TYR A 253 12.51 -8.31 3.62
N ASP A 254 11.84 -9.12 2.78
CA ASP A 254 10.50 -9.64 3.04
C ASP A 254 10.43 -11.16 2.79
N LEU A 255 9.39 -11.79 3.31
CA LEU A 255 9.12 -13.21 3.10
C LEU A 255 8.03 -13.39 2.04
N SER A 256 8.32 -14.07 0.94
CA SER A 256 7.28 -14.51 0.00
C SER A 256 6.56 -15.75 0.48
N ILE A 257 5.26 -15.78 0.19
CA ILE A 257 4.38 -16.91 0.43
C ILE A 257 4.19 -17.61 -0.92
N PRO A 258 4.72 -18.85 -1.10
CA PRO A 258 4.57 -19.61 -2.33
C PRO A 258 3.10 -19.76 -2.74
N GLU A 259 2.80 -19.63 -4.05
CA GLU A 259 1.43 -19.70 -4.59
C GLU A 259 0.63 -20.89 -4.09
N SER A 260 1.28 -22.06 -3.97
CA SER A 260 0.66 -23.31 -3.51
C SER A 260 0.09 -23.26 -2.09
N ILE A 261 0.47 -22.27 -1.27
CA ILE A 261 0.01 -22.14 0.11
C ILE A 261 -0.68 -20.80 0.41
N GLN A 262 -0.81 -19.89 -0.56
CA GLN A 262 -1.39 -18.54 -0.36
C GLN A 262 -2.85 -18.57 0.10
N THR A 263 -3.64 -19.55 -0.35
CA THR A 263 -5.01 -19.82 0.15
C THR A 263 -5.05 -20.05 1.67
N GLY A 264 -3.95 -20.53 2.25
CA GLY A 264 -3.73 -20.69 3.69
C GLY A 264 -3.56 -19.37 4.44
N PHE A 265 -3.25 -18.28 3.73
CA PHE A 265 -2.82 -16.98 4.26
C PHE A 265 -3.61 -15.83 3.62
N LEU A 266 -4.95 -15.96 3.50
CA LEU A 266 -5.82 -14.91 2.94
C LEU A 266 -5.44 -14.45 1.52
N GLY A 267 -4.85 -15.34 0.71
CA GLY A 267 -4.37 -15.00 -0.63
C GLY A 267 -3.24 -13.96 -0.61
N ALA A 268 -2.47 -13.88 0.48
CA ALA A 268 -1.33 -12.97 0.58
C ALA A 268 -0.11 -13.49 -0.17
N ASN A 269 0.58 -12.61 -0.90
CA ASN A 269 1.80 -12.97 -1.64
C ASN A 269 3.08 -12.89 -0.77
N SER A 270 3.05 -12.09 0.29
CA SER A 270 4.17 -11.92 1.23
C SER A 270 3.70 -11.83 2.68
N ALA A 271 4.63 -11.96 3.63
CA ALA A 271 4.33 -11.76 5.04
C ALA A 271 3.91 -10.31 5.36
N MET A 272 4.46 -9.32 4.63
CA MET A 272 4.01 -7.93 4.75
C MET A 272 2.61 -7.74 4.18
N ASP A 273 2.28 -8.32 3.02
CA ASP A 273 0.92 -8.28 2.47
C ASP A 273 -0.09 -8.95 3.42
N LEU A 274 0.26 -10.11 3.98
CA LEU A 274 -0.55 -10.76 5.01
C LEU A 274 -0.76 -9.82 6.22
N TYR A 275 0.29 -9.17 6.68
CA TYR A 275 0.21 -8.21 7.78
C TYR A 275 -0.69 -7.01 7.43
N LEU A 276 -0.56 -6.41 6.25
CA LEU A 276 -1.42 -5.30 5.79
C LEU A 276 -2.88 -5.72 5.67
N LYS A 277 -3.16 -6.89 5.08
CA LYS A 277 -4.51 -7.48 4.97
C LYS A 277 -5.14 -7.70 6.35
N THR A 278 -4.35 -8.01 7.37
CA THR A 278 -4.84 -8.12 8.75
C THR A 278 -5.11 -6.77 9.43
N MET A 279 -4.53 -5.68 8.92
CA MET A 279 -4.64 -4.35 9.54
C MET A 279 -5.84 -3.51 9.09
N ASN A 280 -6.69 -3.99 8.18
CA ASN A 280 -7.92 -3.30 7.72
C ASN A 280 -7.72 -1.79 7.46
N ILE A 281 -6.61 -1.43 6.81
CA ILE A 281 -6.32 -0.05 6.42
C ILE A 281 -7.37 0.39 5.39
N ASP A 282 -8.04 1.53 5.61
CA ASP A 282 -8.95 2.12 4.61
C ASP A 282 -8.13 2.47 3.37
N VAL A 283 -8.30 1.69 2.30
CA VAL A 283 -7.57 1.82 1.02
C VAL A 283 -7.66 3.25 0.47
N ARG A 284 -8.77 3.97 0.73
CA ARG A 284 -8.91 5.37 0.33
C ARG A 284 -7.91 6.29 1.02
N ARG A 285 -7.58 6.03 2.29
CA ARG A 285 -6.57 6.79 3.04
C ARG A 285 -5.18 6.56 2.47
N TYR A 286 -4.91 5.37 1.95
CA TYR A 286 -3.64 5.05 1.32
C TYR A 286 -3.47 5.82 0.01
N TYR A 287 -4.45 5.76 -0.90
CA TYR A 287 -4.42 6.55 -2.14
C TYR A 287 -4.40 8.05 -1.87
N PHE A 288 -5.24 8.52 -0.95
CA PHE A 288 -5.27 9.91 -0.52
C PHE A 288 -3.92 10.40 -0.04
N ASN A 289 -3.17 9.59 0.71
CA ASN A 289 -1.88 10.01 1.25
C ASN A 289 -0.89 10.42 0.15
N THR A 290 -0.73 9.58 -0.87
CA THR A 290 0.19 9.87 -2.00
C THR A 290 -0.25 11.11 -2.77
N ASP A 291 -1.54 11.23 -3.07
CA ASP A 291 -2.08 12.38 -3.82
C ASP A 291 -2.02 13.69 -3.01
N LEU A 292 -2.24 13.61 -1.69
CA LEU A 292 -2.06 14.72 -0.74
C LEU A 292 -0.62 15.20 -0.67
N GLU A 293 0.36 14.29 -0.58
CA GLU A 293 1.76 14.68 -0.58
C GLU A 293 2.12 15.43 -1.87
N LYS A 294 1.78 14.85 -3.04
CA LYS A 294 2.05 15.47 -4.35
C LYS A 294 1.41 16.86 -4.47
N THR A 295 0.12 16.95 -4.11
CA THR A 295 -0.64 18.21 -4.22
C THR A 295 -0.13 19.27 -3.25
N ALA A 296 0.22 18.91 -2.02
CA ALA A 296 0.77 19.85 -1.05
C ALA A 296 2.19 20.34 -1.40
N ILE A 297 3.02 19.48 -2.02
CA ILE A 297 4.32 19.88 -2.57
C ILE A 297 4.14 20.89 -3.69
N TYR A 298 3.25 20.60 -4.65
CA TYR A 298 2.91 21.55 -5.72
C TYR A 298 2.34 22.86 -5.16
N GLY A 299 1.51 22.76 -4.12
CA GLY A 299 0.94 23.89 -3.40
C GLY A 299 1.92 24.74 -2.59
N SER A 300 3.18 24.33 -2.47
CA SER A 300 4.17 25.04 -1.65
C SER A 300 4.51 26.42 -2.21
N VAL A 301 4.76 27.37 -1.31
CA VAL A 301 4.98 28.78 -1.65
C VAL A 301 6.25 29.03 -2.44
N ASP A 302 7.26 28.16 -2.28
CA ASP A 302 8.58 28.24 -2.89
C ASP A 302 8.80 27.17 -3.97
N TYR A 303 7.73 26.54 -4.46
CA TYR A 303 7.78 25.49 -5.48
C TYR A 303 8.60 25.92 -6.71
N GLU A 304 8.27 27.06 -7.33
CA GLU A 304 8.96 27.56 -8.54
C GLU A 304 10.42 28.00 -8.27
N LEU A 305 10.70 28.47 -7.05
CA LEU A 305 12.06 28.87 -6.65
C LEU A 305 12.97 27.65 -6.47
N ASN A 306 12.41 26.53 -5.99
CA ASN A 306 13.12 25.30 -5.71
C ASN A 306 13.10 24.28 -6.87
N LYS A 307 12.37 24.56 -7.96
CA LYS A 307 12.22 23.66 -9.12
C LYS A 307 13.56 23.09 -9.60
N ASN A 308 14.57 23.93 -9.80
CA ASN A 308 15.89 23.54 -10.32
C ASN A 308 16.66 22.56 -9.42
N ILE A 309 16.49 22.62 -8.09
CA ILE A 309 17.13 21.67 -7.17
C ILE A 309 16.33 20.36 -7.06
N HIS A 310 15.03 20.39 -7.33
CA HIS A 310 14.17 19.20 -7.32
C HIS A 310 14.21 18.40 -8.63
N THR A 311 14.44 19.07 -9.77
CA THR A 311 14.58 18.45 -11.10
C THR A 311 15.97 17.88 -11.37
N PHE A 312 16.94 18.10 -10.46
CA PHE A 312 18.26 17.48 -10.57
C PHE A 312 18.12 15.95 -10.41
N SER A 313 18.19 15.24 -11.53
CA SER A 313 18.18 13.78 -11.60
C SER A 313 19.56 13.26 -11.98
N ILE A 314 20.06 12.31 -11.22
CA ILE A 314 21.26 11.56 -11.57
C ILE A 314 20.90 10.64 -12.73
N PRO A 315 21.69 10.59 -13.82
CA PRO A 315 21.46 9.67 -14.92
C PRO A 315 21.77 8.24 -14.46
N PHE A 316 20.78 7.58 -13.86
CA PHE A 316 20.78 6.13 -13.65
C PHE A 316 19.96 5.38 -14.71
N ALA A 317 19.18 6.11 -15.53
CA ALA A 317 18.14 5.56 -16.39
C ALA A 317 18.58 5.10 -17.79
N ASN A 318 19.84 5.29 -18.18
CA ASN A 318 20.35 4.92 -19.51
C ASN A 318 21.59 4.02 -19.42
N ILE A 319 21.49 2.87 -18.75
CA ILE A 319 22.57 1.87 -18.72
C ILE A 319 22.14 0.70 -19.60
N GLU A 320 22.37 0.83 -20.92
CA GLU A 320 22.26 -0.28 -21.89
C GLU A 320 23.62 -0.63 -22.53
N ASN A 321 24.73 -0.02 -22.11
CA ASN A 321 26.04 -0.28 -22.73
C ASN A 321 27.01 -0.91 -21.72
N GLU A 322 27.40 -2.16 -21.97
CA GLU A 322 28.27 -3.01 -21.12
C GLU A 322 29.77 -2.65 -21.13
N ASP A 323 30.20 -1.54 -21.76
CA ASP A 323 31.61 -1.39 -22.16
C ASP A 323 32.48 -0.40 -21.34
N ASP A 324 31.98 0.22 -20.26
CA ASP A 324 32.82 1.09 -19.41
C ASP A 324 33.14 0.46 -18.03
N GLU A 325 34.43 0.13 -17.82
CA GLU A 325 35.00 -0.58 -16.65
C GLU A 325 34.83 0.14 -15.27
N GLY A 326 34.08 1.24 -15.22
CA GLY A 326 33.75 2.00 -14.01
C GLY A 326 32.32 1.81 -13.48
N GLU A 327 31.40 1.25 -14.27
CA GLU A 327 29.98 1.31 -13.96
C GLU A 327 29.50 0.28 -12.92
N ILE A 328 28.61 0.72 -12.03
CA ILE A 328 27.88 -0.14 -11.10
C ILE A 328 26.62 -0.60 -11.83
N SER A 329 26.61 -1.86 -12.29
CA SER A 329 25.41 -2.50 -12.82
C SER A 329 24.28 -2.45 -11.77
N LEU A 330 23.20 -1.73 -12.07
CA LEU A 330 22.01 -1.71 -11.23
C LEU A 330 21.17 -2.98 -11.49
N PRO A 331 20.57 -3.59 -10.46
CA PRO A 331 19.56 -4.64 -10.66
C PRO A 331 18.37 -4.12 -11.49
N GLU A 332 17.78 -4.97 -12.34
CA GLU A 332 16.64 -4.62 -13.20
C GLU A 332 15.44 -4.03 -12.43
N ASP A 333 15.28 -4.38 -11.14
CA ASP A 333 14.16 -3.98 -10.27
C ASP A 333 14.53 -2.92 -9.21
N ALA A 334 15.64 -2.19 -9.36
CA ALA A 334 16.08 -1.22 -8.35
C ALA A 334 15.19 0.04 -8.32
N GLU A 335 14.59 0.33 -7.17
CA GLU A 335 13.76 1.52 -6.96
C GLU A 335 14.56 2.66 -6.31
N PHE A 336 14.29 3.90 -6.71
CA PHE A 336 14.84 5.09 -6.04
C PHE A 336 13.83 5.62 -5.02
N VAL A 337 14.27 5.84 -3.78
CA VAL A 337 13.43 6.36 -2.65
C VAL A 337 12.63 7.61 -3.02
N TYR A 338 13.10 8.39 -4.00
CA TYR A 338 12.56 9.71 -4.32
C TYR A 338 11.96 9.86 -5.73
N GLY A 339 11.74 8.76 -6.46
CA GLY A 339 11.07 8.76 -7.77
C GLY A 339 11.84 9.47 -8.89
N GLY A 340 11.99 8.76 -10.01
CA GLY A 340 12.34 9.35 -11.31
C GLY A 340 11.19 10.21 -11.84
N ALA A 341 11.50 11.11 -12.76
CA ALA A 341 10.67 12.20 -13.26
C ALA A 341 9.18 11.88 -13.49
N ASP A 342 8.30 12.62 -12.80
CA ASP A 342 7.03 13.07 -13.37
C ASP A 342 7.14 14.59 -13.53
N ALA A 343 7.69 15.02 -14.66
CA ALA A 343 7.63 16.42 -15.05
C ALA A 343 6.18 16.74 -15.42
N PHE A 344 5.48 17.48 -14.55
CA PHE A 344 4.18 18.05 -14.90
C PHE A 344 4.44 19.35 -15.68
N GLU A 345 4.28 19.29 -17.00
CA GLU A 345 4.33 20.49 -17.87
C GLU A 345 2.95 21.16 -17.89
N MET A 346 2.89 22.40 -17.40
CA MET A 346 1.90 23.39 -17.85
C MET A 346 2.65 24.66 -18.27
N ASN A 347 2.32 25.14 -19.47
CA ASN A 347 3.06 26.16 -20.22
C ASN A 347 2.73 27.61 -19.83
N GLY A 348 3.78 28.46 -19.85
CA GLY A 348 3.75 29.89 -20.18
C GLY A 348 3.69 30.89 -19.00
N GLY A 349 4.50 31.95 -18.90
CA GLY A 349 5.56 32.46 -19.77
C GLY A 349 6.16 33.78 -19.23
N GLY A 350 7.31 34.19 -19.82
CA GLY A 350 7.77 35.58 -19.98
C GLY A 350 8.37 36.31 -18.77
N GLU A 351 9.71 36.33 -18.66
CA GLU A 351 10.47 37.15 -17.70
C GLU A 351 10.56 38.63 -18.11
N LYS A 352 10.39 39.54 -17.13
CA LYS A 352 10.97 40.90 -17.17
C LYS A 352 11.56 41.29 -15.82
N LYS A 353 12.88 41.52 -15.79
CA LYS A 353 13.66 41.98 -14.63
C LYS A 353 13.23 43.37 -14.15
N LYS A 354 13.00 43.55 -12.84
CA LYS A 354 13.05 44.86 -12.15
C LYS A 354 13.61 44.75 -10.72
N LYS A 355 14.16 45.88 -10.25
CA LYS A 355 15.02 46.09 -9.06
C LYS A 355 14.33 45.85 -7.70
N LEU A 356 15.15 45.36 -6.77
CA LEU A 356 14.99 45.22 -5.33
C LEU A 356 14.21 46.38 -4.66
N ARG A 357 13.14 46.07 -3.93
CA ARG A 357 12.47 46.94 -2.96
C ARG A 357 12.13 46.15 -1.70
N LEU A 358 12.30 46.77 -0.54
CA LEU A 358 11.74 46.30 0.73
C LEU A 358 10.22 46.21 0.57
N VAL A 359 9.67 45.03 0.80
CA VAL A 359 8.26 44.68 0.57
C VAL A 359 7.43 45.17 1.77
N ASP A 360 6.74 46.29 1.61
CA ASP A 360 5.84 46.88 2.63
C ASP A 360 4.39 47.05 2.13
N ASP A 361 3.99 46.42 1.02
CA ASP A 361 2.63 46.61 0.47
C ASP A 361 1.96 45.28 0.09
N PHE A 362 1.35 44.62 1.08
CA PHE A 362 0.31 43.63 0.82
C PHE A 362 -0.95 44.43 0.43
N GLY A 363 -1.27 44.47 -0.86
CA GLY A 363 -2.45 45.19 -1.38
C GLY A 363 -3.79 44.76 -0.77
N THR A 364 -4.89 45.30 -1.29
CA THR A 364 -6.27 45.27 -0.75
C THR A 364 -6.87 43.89 -0.39
N ASN A 365 -6.21 42.77 -0.74
CA ASN A 365 -6.53 41.43 -0.21
C ASN A 365 -5.29 40.79 0.45
N PRO A 366 -5.23 40.70 1.79
CA PRO A 366 -4.10 40.09 2.50
C PRO A 366 -4.00 38.56 2.31
N TYR A 367 -5.00 37.92 1.69
CA TYR A 367 -5.05 36.47 1.50
C TYR A 367 -5.24 36.13 0.03
N MET A 368 -4.13 36.16 -0.70
CA MET A 368 -4.05 35.74 -2.10
C MET A 368 -4.38 34.25 -2.26
N GLY A 369 -5.06 33.93 -3.36
CA GLY A 369 -5.28 32.56 -3.81
C GLY A 369 -3.99 31.92 -4.33
N PHE A 370 -4.05 30.65 -4.74
CA PHE A 370 -2.88 29.87 -5.15
C PHE A 370 -2.13 30.47 -6.34
N GLU A 371 -2.84 30.77 -7.43
CA GLU A 371 -2.23 31.33 -8.66
C GLU A 371 -1.71 32.77 -8.44
N GLU A 372 -2.50 33.60 -7.77
CA GLU A 372 -2.14 34.98 -7.44
C GLU A 372 -0.88 35.03 -6.57
N LEU A 373 -0.80 34.17 -5.55
CA LEU A 373 0.37 34.08 -4.69
C LEU A 373 1.60 33.62 -5.47
N ARG A 374 1.48 32.63 -6.36
CA ARG A 374 2.61 32.18 -7.19
C ARG A 374 3.16 33.31 -8.04
N LYS A 375 2.29 34.11 -8.67
CA LYS A 375 2.69 35.29 -9.44
C LYS A 375 3.42 36.30 -8.54
N TYR A 376 2.88 36.59 -7.36
CA TYR A 376 3.52 37.47 -6.39
C TYR A 376 4.91 36.97 -5.97
N ILE A 377 5.09 35.68 -5.71
CA ILE A 377 6.41 35.10 -5.39
C ILE A 377 7.36 35.22 -6.58
N GLY A 378 6.89 34.97 -7.81
CA GLY A 378 7.66 35.16 -9.02
C GLY A 378 8.13 36.60 -9.23
N ASP A 379 7.29 37.58 -8.92
CA ASP A 379 7.59 39.00 -9.13
C ASP A 379 8.50 39.59 -8.04
N HIS A 380 8.39 39.12 -6.79
CA HIS A 380 9.06 39.74 -5.62
C HIS A 380 10.21 38.92 -5.03
N PHE A 381 10.28 37.61 -5.29
CA PHE A 381 11.23 36.70 -4.64
C PHE A 381 12.11 35.91 -5.64
N GLN A 382 12.14 36.31 -6.91
CA GLN A 382 12.91 35.62 -7.96
C GLN A 382 14.41 35.49 -7.66
N GLU A 383 14.98 36.41 -6.87
CA GLU A 383 16.39 36.39 -6.48
C GLU A 383 16.78 35.17 -5.62
N TYR A 384 15.80 34.52 -4.98
CA TYR A 384 16.00 33.33 -4.17
C TYR A 384 15.80 32.03 -4.96
N LYS A 385 15.72 32.09 -6.29
CA LYS A 385 15.63 30.91 -7.16
C LYS A 385 16.96 30.14 -7.16
N TRP A 386 16.88 28.81 -7.05
CA TRP A 386 18.05 27.95 -7.19
C TRP A 386 18.58 27.99 -8.64
N THR A 387 19.90 28.12 -8.81
CA THR A 387 20.53 27.99 -10.13
C THR A 387 20.58 26.54 -10.57
N GLU A 388 20.75 26.30 -11.88
CA GLU A 388 20.98 24.95 -12.40
C GLU A 388 22.21 24.32 -11.75
N VAL A 389 22.08 23.05 -11.38
CA VAL A 389 23.05 22.32 -10.57
C VAL A 389 23.93 21.46 -11.47
N LYS A 390 25.26 21.62 -11.36
CA LYS A 390 26.26 20.74 -11.99
C LYS A 390 26.80 19.73 -10.98
N MET A 391 27.07 18.51 -11.41
CA MET A 391 27.59 17.45 -10.55
C MET A 391 29.04 17.72 -10.14
N GLU A 392 29.28 17.95 -8.84
CA GLU A 392 30.60 18.23 -8.26
C GLU A 392 30.62 17.83 -6.77
N ASN A 393 31.78 17.51 -6.21
CA ASN A 393 31.89 17.21 -4.77
C ASN A 393 31.98 18.52 -3.96
N LEU A 394 30.91 18.82 -3.20
CA LEU A 394 30.82 20.02 -2.37
C LEU A 394 31.25 19.82 -0.91
N CYS A 395 31.83 18.66 -0.57
CA CYS A 395 32.18 18.27 0.81
C CYS A 395 33.69 18.20 1.09
N GLN A 396 34.53 18.74 0.20
CA GLN A 396 35.98 18.83 0.44
C GLN A 396 36.28 19.77 1.63
N ASP A 397 37.32 19.44 2.39
CA ASP A 397 37.67 20.15 3.63
C ASP A 397 38.18 21.57 3.31
N LYS A 398 37.33 22.58 3.54
CA LYS A 398 37.82 23.93 3.85
C LYS A 398 38.44 23.86 5.24
N LYS A 399 39.70 24.30 5.37
CA LYS A 399 40.49 24.31 6.62
C LYS A 399 39.63 24.71 7.83
N SER A 400 39.23 23.73 8.64
CA SER A 400 38.38 23.94 9.81
C SER A 400 39.22 24.26 11.04
N GLY A 401 39.33 25.55 11.34
CA GLY A 401 39.98 26.09 12.52
C GLY A 401 39.53 27.53 12.77
N GLY A 402 38.23 27.73 13.03
CA GLY A 402 37.65 29.04 13.34
C GLY A 402 36.11 29.04 13.32
N THR A 403 35.50 30.05 13.94
CA THR A 403 34.05 30.34 13.84
C THR A 403 33.68 30.52 12.36
N GLU A 404 32.84 29.64 11.82
CA GLU A 404 32.49 29.65 10.39
C GLU A 404 31.17 30.40 10.19
N ILE A 405 31.21 31.50 9.41
CA ILE A 405 30.00 32.21 9.00
C ILE A 405 29.39 31.47 7.82
N ILE A 406 28.28 30.77 8.04
CA ILE A 406 27.58 30.03 6.97
C ILE A 406 26.95 31.00 5.96
N LYS A 407 27.13 30.69 4.66
CA LYS A 407 26.35 31.30 3.58
C LYS A 407 24.99 30.58 3.49
N TYR A 408 23.90 31.33 3.63
CA TYR A 408 22.56 30.77 3.53
C TYR A 408 22.29 30.24 2.12
N THR A 409 21.51 29.15 2.04
CA THR A 409 20.97 28.67 0.77
C THR A 409 19.84 29.58 0.26
N PRO A 410 19.51 29.55 -1.04
CA PRO A 410 18.41 30.37 -1.57
C PRO A 410 17.08 30.17 -0.81
N THR A 411 16.71 28.92 -0.48
CA THR A 411 15.48 28.66 0.31
C THR A 411 15.58 29.17 1.76
N GLN A 412 16.74 29.08 2.41
CA GLN A 412 16.93 29.63 3.76
C GLN A 412 16.75 31.15 3.74
N ASP A 413 17.28 31.79 2.69
CA ASP A 413 17.21 33.23 2.49
C ASP A 413 15.78 33.68 2.15
N PHE A 414 15.07 32.91 1.30
CA PHE A 414 13.66 33.10 1.03
C PHE A 414 12.82 33.05 2.32
N ALA A 415 12.94 31.97 3.10
CA ALA A 415 12.09 31.75 4.28
C ALA A 415 12.22 32.86 5.34
N ARG A 416 13.43 33.43 5.52
CA ARG A 416 13.65 34.53 6.48
C ARG A 416 13.11 35.89 6.01
N HIS A 417 12.89 36.08 4.72
CA HIS A 417 12.33 37.30 4.15
C HIS A 417 10.82 37.18 3.88
N TYR A 418 10.34 35.98 3.56
CA TYR A 418 8.91 35.71 3.33
C TYR A 418 8.13 35.69 4.65
N PHE A 419 8.60 34.94 5.66
CA PHE A 419 7.89 34.80 6.93
C PHE A 419 8.41 35.82 7.94
N THR A 420 7.74 36.97 7.98
CA THR A 420 8.03 38.08 8.89
C THR A 420 6.83 38.36 9.79
N PRO A 421 6.95 39.19 10.84
CA PRO A 421 5.81 39.57 11.68
C PRO A 421 4.63 40.15 10.88
N MET A 422 4.92 40.92 9.83
CA MET A 422 3.94 41.58 8.95
C MET A 422 3.23 40.62 7.99
N ASN A 423 3.69 39.38 7.85
CA ASN A 423 3.09 38.42 6.94
C ASN A 423 1.63 38.13 7.38
N PRO A 424 0.62 38.18 6.49
CA PRO A 424 -0.78 37.96 6.87
C PRO A 424 -1.07 36.52 7.34
N ARG A 425 -0.21 35.56 6.99
CA ARG A 425 -0.27 34.17 7.45
C ARG A 425 0.22 34.11 8.90
N LYS A 426 -0.52 33.40 9.75
CA LYS A 426 -0.18 33.27 11.18
C LYS A 426 0.82 32.14 11.43
N GLY A 427 1.16 31.34 10.43
CA GLY A 427 2.26 30.38 10.51
C GLY A 427 2.79 29.90 9.16
N LEU A 428 3.91 29.20 9.20
CA LEU A 428 4.58 28.56 8.08
C LEU A 428 5.06 27.17 8.49
N LEU A 429 4.76 26.17 7.67
CA LEU A 429 5.26 24.80 7.76
C LEU A 429 6.48 24.65 6.84
N LEU A 430 7.66 24.51 7.43
CA LEU A 430 8.87 24.10 6.74
C LEU A 430 8.86 22.57 6.58
N TRP A 431 8.29 22.11 5.48
CA TRP A 431 8.37 20.72 5.05
C TRP A 431 9.69 20.51 4.29
N HIS A 432 10.79 20.51 5.04
CA HIS A 432 12.12 20.37 4.45
C HIS A 432 12.75 19.03 4.84
N SER A 433 13.40 18.38 3.87
CA SER A 433 14.07 17.10 4.06
C SER A 433 15.20 17.17 5.10
N VAL A 434 15.70 16.02 5.56
CA VAL A 434 16.74 15.99 6.59
C VAL A 434 18.05 16.58 6.02
N GLY A 435 18.81 17.33 6.85
CA GLY A 435 20.09 17.93 6.42
C GLY A 435 20.00 19.21 5.56
N THR A 436 18.80 19.69 5.25
CA THR A 436 18.56 20.98 4.56
C THR A 436 18.88 22.23 5.39
N GLY A 437 19.16 22.07 6.69
CA GLY A 437 19.45 23.18 7.60
C GLY A 437 18.20 23.86 8.18
N LYS A 438 17.09 23.13 8.40
CA LYS A 438 15.87 23.64 9.06
C LYS A 438 16.14 24.50 10.31
N THR A 439 17.01 24.01 11.20
CA THR A 439 17.40 24.73 12.43
C THR A 439 18.06 26.08 12.11
N ALA A 440 18.95 26.12 11.12
CA ALA A 440 19.56 27.36 10.64
C ALA A 440 18.50 28.30 10.04
N THR A 441 17.58 27.79 9.21
CA THR A 441 16.46 28.55 8.65
C THR A 441 15.65 29.23 9.76
N ALA A 442 15.23 28.48 10.78
CA ALA A 442 14.42 29.00 11.86
C ALA A 442 15.14 30.03 12.74
N ILE A 443 16.44 29.83 13.02
CA ILE A 443 17.24 30.84 13.74
C ILE A 443 17.38 32.11 12.89
N ALA A 444 17.64 31.98 11.59
CA ALA A 444 17.77 33.12 10.68
C ALA A 444 16.45 33.89 10.59
N THR A 445 15.31 33.21 10.41
CA THR A 445 13.97 33.83 10.39
C THR A 445 13.66 34.54 11.72
N ALA A 446 13.97 33.93 12.86
CA ALA A 446 13.70 34.53 14.16
C ALA A 446 14.53 35.80 14.41
N THR A 447 15.79 35.79 13.98
CA THR A 447 16.76 36.86 14.29
C THR A 447 16.75 38.00 13.26
N SER A 448 16.31 37.75 12.03
CA SER A 448 16.27 38.74 10.95
C SER A 448 15.26 39.87 11.21
N SER A 449 14.06 39.51 11.68
CA SER A 449 12.90 40.41 11.79
C SER A 449 12.17 40.33 13.13
N PHE A 450 11.78 39.15 13.59
CA PHE A 450 10.97 38.96 14.81
C PHE A 450 11.66 39.53 16.06
N GLU A 451 12.93 39.20 16.25
CA GLU A 451 13.73 39.69 17.37
C GLU A 451 13.79 41.23 17.40
N LYS A 452 13.99 41.86 16.23
CA LYS A 452 14.08 43.32 16.09
C LYS A 452 12.74 44.01 16.38
N GLN A 453 11.63 43.33 16.13
CA GLN A 453 10.27 43.83 16.41
C GLN A 453 9.76 43.46 17.81
N GLY A 454 10.64 42.95 18.67
CA GLY A 454 10.35 42.69 20.08
C GLY A 454 9.54 41.42 20.34
N TYR A 455 9.52 40.46 19.40
CA TYR A 455 8.88 39.17 19.63
C TYR A 455 9.69 38.32 20.62
N THR A 456 8.98 37.60 21.49
CA THR A 456 9.56 36.53 22.31
C THR A 456 9.73 35.27 21.47
N ILE A 457 10.92 34.67 21.47
CA ILE A 457 11.18 33.42 20.74
C ILE A 457 10.98 32.24 21.69
N LEU A 458 10.01 31.38 21.37
CA LEU A 458 9.74 30.15 22.12
C LEU A 458 10.06 28.94 21.25
N TRP A 459 11.07 28.16 21.63
CA TRP A 459 11.50 27.00 20.87
C TRP A 459 11.16 25.70 21.59
N VAL A 460 10.45 24.79 20.90
CA VAL A 460 10.11 23.45 21.37
C VAL A 460 10.87 22.41 20.54
N THR A 461 11.65 21.55 21.19
CA THR A 461 12.38 20.44 20.53
C THR A 461 12.58 19.27 21.50
N ARG A 462 13.13 18.14 21.04
CA ARG A 462 13.53 17.02 21.90
C ARG A 462 14.67 17.44 22.83
N THR A 463 14.71 16.88 24.04
CA THR A 463 15.81 17.14 25.01
C THR A 463 17.19 16.85 24.41
N THR A 464 17.29 15.82 23.56
CA THR A 464 18.53 15.40 22.89
C THR A 464 19.00 16.37 21.81
N LEU A 465 18.11 17.20 21.23
CA LEU A 465 18.42 18.10 20.12
C LEU A 465 18.67 19.55 20.56
N LYS A 466 18.52 19.87 21.86
CA LYS A 466 18.74 21.22 22.38
C LYS A 466 20.16 21.74 22.12
N ASN A 467 21.15 20.85 22.13
CA ASN A 467 22.55 21.23 21.87
C ASN A 467 22.78 21.65 20.42
N ASP A 468 22.06 21.06 19.47
CA ASP A 468 22.19 21.38 18.05
C ASP A 468 21.73 22.81 17.76
N ILE A 469 20.74 23.32 18.49
CA ILE A 469 20.31 24.72 18.40
C ILE A 469 21.48 25.65 18.74
N TRP A 470 22.19 25.38 19.84
CA TRP A 470 23.31 26.22 20.28
C TRP A 470 24.52 26.10 19.35
N LYS A 471 24.78 24.91 18.81
CA LYS A 471 25.79 24.70 17.77
C LYS A 471 25.50 25.56 16.53
N ASN A 472 24.28 25.52 16.02
CA ASN A 472 23.86 26.33 14.86
C ASN A 472 23.94 27.84 15.17
N MET A 473 23.64 28.22 16.40
CA MET A 473 23.61 29.63 16.82
C MET A 473 25.00 30.25 17.01
N PHE A 474 25.95 29.52 17.61
CA PHE A 474 27.24 30.07 18.04
C PHE A 474 28.45 29.53 17.28
N GLU A 475 28.38 28.34 16.70
CA GLU A 475 29.54 27.74 16.01
C GLU A 475 29.43 27.92 14.50
N GLN A 476 28.22 27.70 13.98
CA GLN A 476 27.87 27.89 12.56
C GLN A 476 27.25 29.27 12.25
N VAL A 477 27.06 30.09 13.29
CA VAL A 477 26.58 31.49 13.26
C VAL A 477 25.41 31.73 12.29
N CYS A 478 24.32 31.01 12.48
CA CYS A 478 23.05 31.24 11.76
C CYS A 478 22.20 32.36 12.38
N ASN A 479 22.71 33.04 13.41
CA ASN A 479 22.05 34.16 14.08
C ASN A 479 22.49 35.48 13.42
N GLU A 480 21.54 36.21 12.84
CA GLU A 480 21.84 37.40 12.04
C GLU A 480 22.42 38.55 12.88
N SER A 481 21.94 38.73 14.11
CA SER A 481 22.45 39.74 15.04
C SER A 481 23.90 39.47 15.40
N LEU A 482 24.24 38.21 15.70
CA LEU A 482 25.62 37.81 15.99
C LEU A 482 26.52 37.91 14.77
N ARG A 483 26.02 37.49 13.59
CA ARG A 483 26.75 37.61 12.32
C ARG A 483 27.15 39.06 12.05
N TYR A 484 26.22 40.01 12.21
CA TYR A 484 26.49 41.44 12.07
C TYR A 484 27.55 41.91 13.07
N GLN A 485 27.48 41.51 14.34
CA GLN A 485 28.45 41.90 15.37
C GLN A 485 29.85 41.32 15.13
N ILE A 486 29.95 40.11 14.58
CA ILE A 486 31.24 39.50 14.22
C ILE A 486 31.85 40.25 13.03
N GLN A 487 31.07 40.48 11.97
CA GLN A 487 31.56 41.11 10.75
C GLN A 487 31.90 42.60 10.92
N ASN A 488 31.11 43.32 11.71
CA ASN A 488 31.19 44.78 11.80
C ASN A 488 31.76 45.29 13.14
N SER A 489 31.79 44.46 14.19
CA SER A 489 32.24 44.88 15.53
C SER A 489 33.35 44.00 16.11
N GLY A 490 33.88 43.02 15.34
CA GLY A 490 35.01 42.19 15.75
C GLY A 490 34.72 41.26 16.93
N LEU A 491 33.45 40.92 17.19
CA LEU A 491 33.07 40.06 18.31
C LEU A 491 33.68 38.65 18.18
N VAL A 492 34.42 38.21 19.21
CA VAL A 492 34.88 36.82 19.34
C VAL A 492 33.92 36.04 20.23
N ILE A 493 33.37 34.95 19.70
CA ILE A 493 32.42 34.11 20.45
C ILE A 493 33.20 33.34 21.55
N PRO A 494 32.85 33.52 22.84
CA PRO A 494 33.50 32.80 23.93
C PRO A 494 33.33 31.28 23.81
N THR A 495 34.30 30.50 24.25
CA THR A 495 34.21 29.02 24.30
C THR A 495 33.30 28.53 25.43
N GLU A 496 33.23 29.26 26.55
CA GLU A 496 32.38 28.91 27.69
C GLU A 496 30.88 29.18 27.44
N GLN A 497 30.05 28.16 27.67
CA GLN A 497 28.59 28.23 27.46
C GLN A 497 27.93 29.39 28.23
N ASN A 498 28.27 29.61 29.50
CA ASN A 498 27.66 30.67 30.31
C ASN A 498 27.91 32.08 29.72
N LYS A 499 29.07 32.29 29.10
CA LYS A 499 29.42 33.55 28.42
C LYS A 499 28.70 33.67 27.08
N ARG A 500 28.62 32.59 26.28
CA ARG A 500 27.81 32.54 25.04
C ARG A 500 26.36 32.95 25.29
N MET A 501 25.78 32.47 26.39
CA MET A 501 24.39 32.70 26.74
C MET A 501 24.06 34.14 27.15
N LYS A 502 25.06 34.98 27.44
CA LYS A 502 24.91 36.43 27.70
C LYS A 502 24.86 37.26 26.42
N LEU A 503 25.31 36.73 25.28
CA LEU A 503 25.26 37.40 23.99
C LEU A 503 23.85 37.41 23.38
N LEU A 504 22.93 36.62 23.93
CA LEU A 504 21.58 36.49 23.43
C LEU A 504 20.71 37.67 23.88
N SER A 505 19.89 38.18 22.98
CA SER A 505 18.98 39.29 23.26
C SER A 505 17.85 38.90 24.21
N LYS A 506 17.07 39.91 24.62
CA LYS A 506 15.89 39.74 25.48
C LYS A 506 14.82 38.83 24.85
N ALA A 507 14.84 38.64 23.53
CA ALA A 507 13.92 37.76 22.82
C ALA A 507 14.08 36.28 23.21
N TRP A 508 15.28 35.87 23.65
CA TRP A 508 15.62 34.49 24.06
C TRP A 508 15.61 34.28 25.59
N ARG A 509 14.87 35.12 26.32
CA ARG A 509 14.72 35.02 27.79
C ARG A 509 14.17 33.67 28.25
N ILE A 510 13.34 33.04 27.43
CA ILE A 510 12.86 31.67 27.65
C ILE A 510 13.75 30.75 26.84
N ARG A 511 14.47 29.86 27.53
CA ARG A 511 15.36 28.88 26.88
C ARG A 511 14.55 27.80 26.15
N PRO A 512 15.11 27.17 25.10
CA PRO A 512 14.48 26.04 24.42
C PRO A 512 13.98 24.96 25.38
N MET A 513 12.75 24.51 25.18
CA MET A 513 12.04 23.59 26.07
C MET A 513 11.69 22.27 25.40
N SER A 514 11.44 21.24 26.21
CA SER A 514 10.94 19.95 25.70
C SER A 514 9.42 19.99 25.49
N TYR A 515 8.89 19.06 24.68
CA TYR A 515 7.45 18.88 24.47
C TYR A 515 6.66 18.72 25.79
N LYS A 516 7.21 18.00 26.77
CA LYS A 516 6.61 17.88 28.11
C LYS A 516 6.56 19.21 28.85
N GLN A 517 7.63 20.00 28.80
CA GLN A 517 7.68 21.33 29.40
C GLN A 517 6.69 22.29 28.70
N PHE A 518 6.58 22.18 27.38
CA PHE A 518 5.63 22.92 26.57
C PHE A 518 4.18 22.57 26.92
N SER A 519 3.85 21.28 27.05
CA SER A 519 2.52 20.83 27.52
C SER A 519 2.15 21.47 28.86
N ASN A 520 3.07 21.47 29.82
CA ASN A 520 2.86 22.12 31.12
C ASN A 520 2.70 23.65 31.02
N LEU A 521 3.33 24.29 30.03
CA LEU A 521 3.21 25.74 29.78
C LEU A 521 1.80 26.06 29.31
N VAL A 522 1.32 25.30 28.33
CA VAL A 522 -0.02 25.43 27.77
C VAL A 522 -1.09 25.14 28.83
N SER A 523 -0.89 24.14 29.68
CA SER A 523 -1.80 23.84 30.79
C SER A 523 -1.70 24.82 31.98
N LYS A 524 -0.90 25.90 31.88
CA LYS A 524 -0.70 26.93 32.93
C LYS A 524 -0.05 26.43 34.23
N LYS A 525 0.70 25.33 34.17
CA LYS A 525 1.21 24.60 35.35
C LYS A 525 2.68 24.85 35.67
N ASN A 526 3.39 25.71 34.92
CA ASN A 526 4.84 25.89 35.09
C ASN A 526 5.28 27.36 35.21
N ASP A 527 6.53 27.55 35.63
CA ASP A 527 7.12 28.89 35.77
C ASP A 527 7.35 29.58 34.43
N PHE A 528 7.43 28.84 33.33
CA PHE A 528 7.49 29.43 31.99
C PHE A 528 6.20 30.18 31.65
N TYR A 529 5.03 29.65 32.02
CA TYR A 529 3.75 30.33 31.87
C TYR A 529 3.73 31.64 32.68
N LYS A 530 4.15 31.60 33.96
CA LYS A 530 4.23 32.81 34.79
C LYS A 530 5.14 33.87 34.18
N LYS A 531 6.29 33.45 33.61
CA LYS A 531 7.20 34.35 32.89
C LYS A 531 6.57 34.95 31.64
N LEU A 532 5.86 34.17 30.84
CA LEU A 532 5.14 34.68 29.68
C LEU A 532 4.04 35.67 30.07
N VAL A 533 3.27 35.37 31.12
CA VAL A 533 2.26 36.30 31.66
C VAL A 533 2.92 37.60 32.13
N ALA A 534 4.08 37.53 32.79
CA ALA A 534 4.81 38.73 33.21
C ALA A 534 5.34 39.56 32.02
N LEU A 535 5.69 38.92 30.90
CA LEU A 535 6.21 39.60 29.71
C LEU A 535 5.10 40.16 28.82
N ASN A 536 4.08 39.35 28.55
CA ASN A 536 3.06 39.60 27.53
C ASN A 536 1.69 39.96 28.12
N GLY A 537 1.49 39.73 29.42
CA GLY A 537 0.23 39.95 30.11
C GLY A 537 -0.66 38.71 30.18
N GLU A 538 -1.63 38.73 31.10
CA GLU A 538 -2.48 37.57 31.41
C GLU A 538 -3.55 37.29 30.35
N ALA A 539 -4.01 38.32 29.62
CA ALA A 539 -5.09 38.20 28.64
C ALA A 539 -4.68 37.39 27.40
N ASP A 540 -3.44 37.55 26.96
CA ASP A 540 -2.82 36.72 25.93
C ASP A 540 -1.33 36.52 26.25
N PRO A 541 -0.97 35.42 26.93
CA PRO A 541 0.42 35.10 27.24
C PRO A 541 1.29 34.85 26.00
N LEU A 542 0.69 34.61 24.83
CA LEU A 542 1.40 34.38 23.56
C LEU A 542 1.47 35.63 22.67
N ARG A 543 1.02 36.79 23.14
CA ARG A 543 1.14 38.06 22.40
C ARG A 543 2.60 38.30 22.01
N LYS A 544 2.85 38.73 20.77
CA LYS A 544 4.18 38.94 20.17
C LYS A 544 5.13 37.79 20.46
N THR A 545 4.69 36.56 20.19
CA THR A 545 5.52 35.36 20.39
C THR A 545 5.69 34.61 19.07
N LEU A 546 6.93 34.35 18.68
CA LEU A 546 7.25 33.39 17.61
C LEU A 546 7.45 32.03 18.26
N LEU A 547 6.55 31.11 17.97
CA LEU A 547 6.60 29.73 18.43
C LEU A 547 7.22 28.85 17.35
N ILE A 548 8.41 28.31 17.63
CA ILE A 548 9.14 27.41 16.74
C ILE A 548 9.00 25.99 17.29
N ILE A 549 8.39 25.09 16.50
CA ILE A 549 8.20 23.69 16.87
C ILE A 549 9.00 22.82 15.93
N ASP A 550 10.05 22.21 16.48
CA ASP A 550 10.93 21.28 15.79
C ASP A 550 10.43 19.84 15.94
N GLU A 551 10.43 19.07 14.85
CA GLU A 551 9.73 17.78 14.72
C GLU A 551 8.21 17.88 14.89
N ALA A 552 7.60 18.84 14.19
CA ALA A 552 6.18 19.16 14.30
C ALA A 552 5.22 17.97 14.10
N HIS A 553 5.61 16.94 13.35
CA HIS A 553 4.84 15.70 13.18
C HIS A 553 4.49 15.01 14.51
N LYS A 554 5.25 15.26 15.58
CA LYS A 554 4.97 14.75 16.92
C LYS A 554 3.76 15.34 17.62
N LEU A 555 3.24 16.47 17.13
CA LEU A 555 2.05 17.08 17.72
C LEU A 555 0.82 16.17 17.58
N TYR A 556 0.73 15.46 16.44
CA TYR A 556 -0.41 14.61 16.10
C TYR A 556 -0.04 13.13 15.86
N GLY A 557 1.23 12.83 15.55
CA GLY A 557 1.68 11.47 15.23
C GLY A 557 1.56 10.48 16.40
N GLY A 558 1.04 9.28 16.11
CA GLY A 558 0.93 8.18 17.06
C GLY A 558 2.27 7.46 17.25
N GLY A 559 2.97 7.66 18.37
CA GLY A 559 4.26 6.99 18.62
C GLY A 559 5.10 7.62 19.73
N VAL A 560 4.66 8.75 20.25
CA VAL A 560 5.22 9.39 21.43
C VAL A 560 4.69 8.65 22.66
N SER A 561 5.55 8.38 23.66
CA SER A 561 5.07 7.82 24.95
C SER A 561 3.96 8.71 25.51
N SER A 562 2.96 8.14 26.19
CA SER A 562 1.84 8.90 26.80
C SER A 562 2.26 10.06 27.71
N ILE A 563 3.55 10.09 28.11
CA ILE A 563 4.18 11.09 28.97
C ILE A 563 4.70 12.31 28.18
N GLU A 564 4.94 12.19 26.87
CA GLU A 564 5.51 13.23 26.01
C GLU A 564 4.48 13.88 25.07
N GLN A 565 3.26 13.36 24.98
CA GLN A 565 2.23 13.92 24.10
C GLN A 565 1.68 15.24 24.68
N PRO A 566 1.73 16.35 23.92
CA PRO A 566 1.23 17.64 24.39
C PRO A 566 -0.30 17.65 24.48
N ASP A 567 -0.85 18.47 25.39
CA ASP A 567 -2.29 18.75 25.47
C ASP A 567 -2.70 19.62 24.27
N MET A 568 -2.99 18.95 23.15
CA MET A 568 -3.34 19.60 21.88
C MET A 568 -4.61 20.44 21.96
N PRO A 569 -5.71 20.01 22.63
CA PRO A 569 -6.87 20.85 22.83
C PRO A 569 -6.54 22.16 23.56
N ALA A 570 -5.73 22.09 24.63
CA ALA A 570 -5.32 23.30 25.34
C ALA A 570 -4.40 24.18 24.48
N PHE A 571 -3.52 23.58 23.67
CA PHE A 571 -2.58 24.31 22.83
C PHE A 571 -3.29 25.03 21.68
N HIS A 572 -4.15 24.32 20.95
CA HIS A 572 -4.99 24.90 19.90
C HIS A 572 -5.83 26.05 20.47
N LYS A 573 -6.46 25.86 21.63
CA LYS A 573 -7.21 26.93 22.31
C LYS A 573 -6.36 28.16 22.64
N ALA A 574 -5.13 27.97 23.09
CA ALA A 574 -4.22 29.08 23.41
C ALA A 574 -3.82 29.88 22.16
N LEU A 575 -3.52 29.18 21.04
CA LEU A 575 -3.22 29.82 19.76
C LEU A 575 -4.43 30.58 19.21
N MET A 576 -5.60 29.95 19.16
CA MET A 576 -6.81 30.58 18.66
C MET A 576 -7.19 31.81 19.50
N ASN A 577 -7.01 31.74 20.83
CA ASN A 577 -7.19 32.90 21.69
C ASN A 577 -6.22 34.04 21.31
N SER A 578 -4.95 33.74 21.06
CA SER A 578 -3.98 34.75 20.66
C SER A 578 -4.34 35.40 19.31
N PHE A 579 -4.75 34.60 18.31
CA PHE A 579 -5.17 35.11 16.99
C PHE A 579 -6.34 36.08 17.10
N VAL A 580 -7.32 35.77 17.95
CA VAL A 580 -8.52 36.60 18.14
C VAL A 580 -8.24 37.82 19.01
N VAL A 581 -7.49 37.67 20.10
CA VAL A 581 -7.30 38.73 21.11
C VAL A 581 -6.24 39.75 20.68
N SER A 582 -5.16 39.29 20.03
CA SER A 582 -3.99 40.11 19.73
C SER A 582 -3.85 40.48 18.24
N GLY A 583 -4.63 39.90 17.33
CA GLY A 583 -4.70 40.31 15.93
C GLY A 583 -3.34 40.26 15.22
N GLU A 584 -2.82 41.41 14.79
CA GLU A 584 -1.49 41.52 14.17
C GLU A 584 -0.35 41.16 15.13
N ASP A 585 -0.51 41.51 16.40
CA ASP A 585 0.43 41.19 17.48
C ASP A 585 0.23 39.77 18.03
N SER A 586 -0.57 38.92 17.37
CA SER A 586 -0.78 37.54 17.82
C SER A 586 0.49 36.70 17.74
N ALA A 587 0.41 35.51 18.34
CA ALA A 587 1.40 34.46 18.13
C ALA A 587 1.61 34.19 16.62
N LYS A 588 2.84 33.85 16.25
CA LYS A 588 3.21 33.35 14.93
C LYS A 588 3.84 31.97 15.08
N LEU A 589 3.53 31.05 14.17
CA LEU A 589 3.94 29.64 14.29
C LEU A 589 4.90 29.25 13.16
N LEU A 590 6.08 28.73 13.50
CA LEU A 590 7.00 28.12 12.56
C LEU A 590 7.12 26.63 12.88
N LEU A 591 6.51 25.79 12.05
CA LEU A 591 6.52 24.33 12.19
C LEU A 591 7.62 23.76 11.32
N MET A 592 8.45 22.87 11.85
CA MET A 592 9.54 22.26 11.10
C MET A 592 9.45 20.74 11.14
N THR A 593 9.43 20.10 9.96
CA THR A 593 9.48 18.64 9.88
C THR A 593 9.87 18.14 8.49
N ALA A 594 10.48 16.95 8.42
CA ALA A 594 10.73 16.28 7.15
C ALA A 594 9.56 15.37 6.72
N THR A 595 8.74 14.92 7.67
CA THR A 595 7.66 13.94 7.48
C THR A 595 6.40 14.44 8.17
N PRO A 596 5.66 15.40 7.61
CA PRO A 596 4.46 15.96 8.24
C PRO A 596 3.32 14.95 8.37
N ILE A 597 3.39 13.85 7.63
CA ILE A 597 2.47 12.71 7.72
C ILE A 597 3.24 11.53 8.33
N SER A 598 2.81 11.07 9.52
CA SER A 598 3.44 9.93 10.22
C SER A 598 2.62 8.66 10.09
N LYS A 599 1.30 8.73 10.26
CA LYS A 599 0.40 7.56 10.19
C LYS A 599 -0.88 7.86 9.44
N ASP A 600 -1.47 9.02 9.70
CA ASP A 600 -2.73 9.45 9.08
C ASP A 600 -2.47 10.68 8.19
N PRO A 601 -2.87 10.69 6.90
CA PRO A 601 -2.76 11.88 6.05
C PRO A 601 -3.44 13.13 6.65
N MET A 602 -4.42 12.96 7.55
CA MET A 602 -5.04 14.09 8.26
C MET A 602 -4.08 14.85 9.18
N GLU A 603 -2.93 14.27 9.57
CA GLU A 603 -1.91 14.94 10.38
C GLU A 603 -1.38 16.20 9.68
N LEU A 604 -1.14 16.16 8.35
CA LEU A 604 -0.69 17.33 7.59
C LEU A 604 -1.76 18.44 7.63
N ILE A 605 -3.03 18.07 7.46
CA ILE A 605 -4.16 19.01 7.52
C ILE A 605 -4.24 19.67 8.90
N GLN A 606 -4.08 18.88 9.97
CA GLN A 606 -4.06 19.36 11.34
C GLN A 606 -2.89 20.33 11.61
N LEU A 607 -1.69 20.02 11.10
CA LEU A 607 -0.54 20.91 11.21
C LEU A 607 -0.77 22.24 10.48
N ILE A 608 -1.31 22.22 9.27
CA ILE A 608 -1.63 23.44 8.51
C ILE A 608 -2.72 24.25 9.23
N ASN A 609 -3.72 23.59 9.80
CA ASN A 609 -4.80 24.24 10.54
C ASN A 609 -4.30 25.03 11.76
N LEU A 610 -3.22 24.59 12.43
CA LEU A 610 -2.61 25.37 13.52
C LEU A 610 -2.08 26.74 13.07
N CYS A 611 -1.70 26.87 11.81
CA CYS A 611 -1.24 28.12 11.21
C CYS A 611 -2.40 29.04 10.76
N LYS A 612 -3.66 28.58 10.88
CA LYS A 612 -4.86 29.25 10.35
C LYS A 612 -5.81 29.70 11.47
N PRO A 613 -6.43 30.88 11.34
CA PRO A 613 -7.59 31.26 12.15
C PRO A 613 -8.73 30.26 12.01
N ILE A 614 -9.56 30.14 13.04
CA ILE A 614 -10.59 29.10 13.18
C ILE A 614 -11.64 29.10 12.05
N ASP A 615 -11.94 30.25 11.48
CA ASP A 615 -12.89 30.45 10.37
C ASP A 615 -12.36 29.97 9.02
N ARG A 616 -11.07 29.66 8.94
CA ARG A 616 -10.39 29.25 7.70
C ARG A 616 -9.83 27.84 7.76
N GLN A 617 -10.04 27.14 8.88
CA GLN A 617 -9.52 25.78 9.05
C GLN A 617 -10.25 24.80 8.15
N MET A 618 -9.50 23.85 7.61
CA MET A 618 -10.00 22.72 6.84
C MET A 618 -10.65 21.69 7.77
N PRO A 619 -11.56 20.84 7.28
CA PRO A 619 -12.01 19.68 8.03
C PRO A 619 -10.82 18.81 8.43
N ASP A 620 -10.69 18.50 9.73
CA ASP A 620 -9.60 17.68 10.28
C ASP A 620 -9.99 16.21 10.49
N ASN A 621 -11.23 15.85 10.16
CA ASN A 621 -11.72 14.47 10.09
C ASN A 621 -11.74 13.99 8.62
N PHE A 622 -11.22 12.78 8.38
CA PHE A 622 -11.17 12.18 7.04
C PHE A 622 -12.55 12.08 6.36
N GLY A 623 -13.64 11.80 7.08
CA GLY A 623 -14.96 11.68 6.48
C GLY A 623 -15.47 13.01 5.91
N ASP A 624 -15.33 14.10 6.67
CA ASP A 624 -15.75 15.43 6.24
C ASP A 624 -14.86 15.98 5.13
N PHE A 625 -13.55 15.70 5.23
CA PHE A 625 -12.59 16.04 4.19
C PHE A 625 -12.92 15.26 2.90
N ALA A 626 -13.08 13.94 2.97
CA ALA A 626 -13.36 13.11 1.81
C ALA A 626 -14.62 13.56 1.07
N ASN A 627 -15.69 13.89 1.78
CA ASN A 627 -16.94 14.37 1.18
C ASN A 627 -16.80 15.70 0.42
N THR A 628 -15.78 16.51 0.76
CA THR A 628 -15.59 17.85 0.19
C THR A 628 -14.51 17.87 -0.91
N TYR A 629 -13.46 17.04 -0.76
CA TYR A 629 -12.26 17.14 -1.61
C TYR A 629 -11.99 15.88 -2.44
N LEU A 630 -12.56 14.72 -2.10
CA LEU A 630 -12.14 13.42 -2.65
C LEU A 630 -13.25 12.69 -3.41
N ASN A 631 -12.85 11.81 -4.32
CA ASN A 631 -13.73 10.88 -5.03
C ASN A 631 -13.95 9.57 -4.22
N ALA A 632 -14.71 8.62 -4.78
CA ALA A 632 -15.01 7.34 -4.14
C ALA A 632 -13.77 6.47 -3.89
N MET A 633 -12.70 6.63 -4.68
CA MET A 633 -11.43 5.92 -4.57
C MET A 633 -10.45 6.56 -3.56
N GLY A 634 -10.74 7.79 -3.10
CA GLY A 634 -9.91 8.53 -2.16
C GLY A 634 -8.92 9.50 -2.80
N GLU A 635 -9.04 9.79 -4.10
CA GLU A 635 -8.19 10.76 -4.81
C GLU A 635 -8.86 12.13 -4.86
N PHE A 636 -8.10 13.21 -5.03
CA PHE A 636 -8.68 14.55 -5.19
C PHE A 636 -9.55 14.63 -6.44
N THR A 637 -10.75 15.20 -6.30
CA THR A 637 -11.49 15.72 -7.45
C THR A 637 -10.80 16.96 -8.00
N GLU A 638 -11.09 17.35 -9.24
CA GLU A 638 -10.52 18.57 -9.85
C GLU A 638 -10.84 19.81 -9.02
N ASP A 639 -12.12 20.07 -8.75
CA ASP A 639 -12.58 21.15 -7.86
C ASP A 639 -11.99 21.04 -6.44
N GLY A 640 -11.87 19.81 -5.93
CA GLY A 640 -11.32 19.54 -4.61
C GLY A 640 -9.84 19.92 -4.52
N ARG A 641 -9.06 19.58 -5.56
CA ARG A 641 -7.64 19.91 -5.68
C ARG A 641 -7.44 21.43 -5.69
N ASP A 642 -8.18 22.15 -6.52
CA ASP A 642 -8.07 23.61 -6.63
C ASP A 642 -8.45 24.32 -5.32
N LYS A 643 -9.52 23.86 -4.68
CA LYS A 643 -9.93 24.37 -3.37
C LYS A 643 -8.85 24.13 -2.32
N PHE A 644 -8.28 22.92 -2.29
CA PHE A 644 -7.21 22.58 -1.36
C PHE A 644 -5.96 23.43 -1.59
N LEU A 645 -5.52 23.60 -2.85
CA LEU A 645 -4.37 24.45 -3.22
C LEU A 645 -4.55 25.89 -2.74
N ASN A 646 -5.74 26.47 -2.93
CA ASN A 646 -6.08 27.80 -2.41
C ASN A 646 -6.04 27.87 -0.89
N GLU A 647 -6.48 26.83 -0.19
CA GLU A 647 -6.54 26.78 1.26
C GLU A 647 -5.17 26.59 1.93
N ILE A 648 -4.19 25.99 1.25
CA ILE A 648 -2.80 25.82 1.72
C ILE A 648 -1.85 26.91 1.23
N ALA A 649 -2.28 27.77 0.30
CA ALA A 649 -1.48 28.82 -0.31
C ALA A 649 -0.77 29.69 0.75
N GLY A 650 0.57 29.67 0.71
CA GLY A 650 1.43 30.49 1.56
C GLY A 650 1.71 29.92 2.96
N TYR A 651 1.21 28.72 3.29
CA TYR A 651 1.41 28.07 4.58
C TYR A 651 2.46 26.95 4.56
N VAL A 652 2.86 26.45 3.40
CA VAL A 652 3.82 25.35 3.25
C VAL A 652 4.99 25.82 2.41
N SER A 653 6.21 25.61 2.92
CA SER A 653 7.46 25.73 2.16
C SER A 653 8.09 24.34 2.06
N TYR A 654 8.43 23.93 0.84
CA TYR A 654 8.92 22.58 0.55
C TYR A 654 10.32 22.61 -0.05
N LEU A 655 11.24 21.87 0.57
CA LEU A 655 12.60 21.70 0.09
C LEU A 655 13.04 20.25 0.29
N ASN A 656 13.50 19.63 -0.79
CA ASN A 656 14.05 18.30 -0.73
C ASN A 656 15.44 18.34 -1.37
N ARG A 657 16.46 18.18 -0.54
CA ARG A 657 17.86 18.11 -0.99
C ARG A 657 18.40 16.69 -0.94
N GLU A 658 17.59 15.68 -0.62
CA GLU A 658 18.04 14.29 -0.56
C GLU A 658 18.50 13.78 -1.94
N LYS A 659 18.04 14.40 -3.04
CA LYS A 659 18.54 14.18 -4.41
C LYS A 659 19.84 14.90 -4.77
N ASP A 660 20.35 15.80 -3.93
CA ASP A 660 21.59 16.56 -4.21
C ASP A 660 22.83 15.70 -3.94
N ALA A 661 23.20 14.89 -4.95
CA ALA A 661 24.31 13.93 -4.92
C ALA A 661 25.67 14.51 -4.53
N ARG A 662 25.82 15.83 -4.65
CA ARG A 662 27.04 16.60 -4.34
C ARG A 662 27.34 16.69 -2.85
N GLN A 663 26.28 16.59 -2.03
CA GLN A 663 26.36 16.72 -0.58
C GLN A 663 25.69 15.56 0.16
N PHE A 664 24.82 14.80 -0.49
CA PHE A 664 24.06 13.71 0.12
C PHE A 664 24.31 12.41 -0.63
N SER A 665 24.36 11.32 0.12
CA SER A 665 24.36 9.99 -0.50
C SER A 665 23.01 9.66 -1.12
N GLN A 666 23.05 8.83 -2.15
CA GLN A 666 21.95 8.55 -3.05
C GLN A 666 21.46 7.13 -2.80
N PRO A 667 20.30 6.97 -2.13
CA PRO A 667 19.81 5.65 -1.76
C PRO A 667 19.26 4.89 -2.97
N ILE A 668 19.77 3.67 -3.17
CA ILE A 668 19.34 2.71 -4.21
C ILE A 668 18.66 1.56 -3.48
N ILE A 669 17.36 1.35 -3.68
CA ILE A 669 16.58 0.33 -2.97
C ILE A 669 16.52 -0.96 -3.79
N GLU A 670 16.83 -2.08 -3.14
CA GLU A 670 16.64 -3.43 -3.67
C GLU A 670 15.76 -4.22 -2.69
N HIS A 671 14.66 -4.79 -3.20
CA HIS A 671 13.77 -5.64 -2.42
C HIS A 671 14.24 -7.10 -2.47
N ILE A 672 14.67 -7.64 -1.33
CA ILE A 672 15.12 -9.03 -1.19
C ILE A 672 13.94 -9.89 -0.72
N ILE A 673 13.34 -10.59 -1.67
CA ILE A 673 12.20 -11.48 -1.42
C ILE A 673 12.71 -12.90 -1.14
N THR A 674 12.51 -13.37 0.10
CA THR A 674 12.94 -14.71 0.53
C THR A 674 11.74 -15.65 0.66
N PRO A 675 11.72 -16.83 0.02
CA PRO A 675 10.67 -17.81 0.24
C PRO A 675 10.55 -18.21 1.71
N MET A 676 9.33 -18.19 2.26
CA MET A 676 9.11 -18.59 3.65
C MET A 676 9.39 -20.07 3.94
N VAL A 677 9.44 -20.89 2.88
CA VAL A 677 9.76 -22.33 2.92
C VAL A 677 10.50 -22.68 1.64
N ASN A 678 11.55 -23.49 1.77
CA ASN A 678 12.32 -23.97 0.62
C ASN A 678 11.57 -25.05 -0.17
N SER A 679 11.86 -25.20 -1.46
CA SER A 679 11.20 -26.18 -2.34
C SER A 679 11.24 -27.63 -1.82
N LYS A 680 12.32 -28.02 -1.14
CA LYS A 680 12.47 -29.33 -0.48
C LYS A 680 11.53 -29.50 0.74
N GLU A 681 11.27 -28.42 1.47
CA GLU A 681 10.41 -28.42 2.66
C GLU A 681 8.93 -28.28 2.32
N ILE A 682 8.58 -27.70 1.17
CA ILE A 682 7.20 -27.65 0.66
C ILE A 682 6.61 -29.07 0.55
N GLN A 683 7.41 -30.07 0.16
CA GLN A 683 6.97 -31.47 0.14
C GLN A 683 6.65 -31.99 1.55
N ASN A 684 7.45 -31.63 2.56
CA ASN A 684 7.17 -31.98 3.96
C ASN A 684 5.91 -31.28 4.50
N VAL A 685 5.73 -30.00 4.18
CA VAL A 685 4.49 -29.26 4.48
C VAL A 685 3.28 -29.95 3.81
N GLY A 686 3.43 -30.37 2.56
CA GLY A 686 2.45 -31.17 1.82
C GLY A 686 2.24 -32.58 2.38
N ASN A 687 3.11 -33.12 3.23
CA ASN A 687 2.91 -34.44 3.83
C ASN A 687 2.11 -34.39 5.13
N PHE A 688 2.09 -33.24 5.82
CA PHE A 688 1.50 -33.07 7.16
C PHE A 688 0.36 -32.04 7.23
N ASP A 689 0.25 -31.12 6.27
CA ASP A 689 -0.80 -30.11 6.24
C ASP A 689 -2.02 -30.54 5.40
N LYS A 690 -3.10 -30.90 6.11
CA LYS A 690 -4.36 -31.36 5.51
C LYS A 690 -5.02 -30.35 4.54
N LYS A 691 -4.74 -29.04 4.68
CA LYS A 691 -5.30 -28.00 3.80
C LYS A 691 -4.48 -27.88 2.51
N ILE A 692 -3.15 -27.92 2.60
CA ILE A 692 -2.28 -27.81 1.42
C ILE A 692 -2.40 -29.04 0.51
N VAL A 693 -2.48 -30.24 1.08
CA VAL A 693 -2.80 -31.47 0.32
C VAL A 693 -4.14 -31.34 -0.40
N ARG A 694 -5.13 -30.76 0.27
CA ARG A 694 -6.46 -30.57 -0.28
C ARG A 694 -6.46 -29.54 -1.41
N ASP A 695 -5.74 -28.43 -1.25
CA ASP A 695 -5.68 -27.34 -2.23
C ASP A 695 -4.94 -27.78 -3.51
N ILE A 696 -3.81 -28.49 -3.36
CA ILE A 696 -3.08 -29.11 -4.49
C ILE A 696 -3.96 -30.10 -5.25
N LEU A 697 -4.75 -30.92 -4.54
CA LEU A 697 -5.64 -31.91 -5.17
C LEU A 697 -6.96 -31.33 -5.68
N ASN A 698 -7.34 -30.12 -5.24
CA ASN A 698 -8.58 -29.45 -5.61
C ASN A 698 -8.42 -28.47 -6.78
N SER A 699 -7.22 -28.00 -7.14
CA SER A 699 -6.99 -26.92 -8.11
C SER A 699 -7.79 -27.08 -9.42
N ASP A 700 -7.86 -28.29 -9.95
CA ASP A 700 -8.46 -28.54 -11.27
C ASP A 700 -9.91 -29.04 -11.17
N ILE A 701 -10.38 -29.42 -9.98
CA ILE A 701 -11.71 -30.03 -9.81
C ILE A 701 -12.85 -29.04 -10.11
N PRO A 702 -12.80 -27.77 -9.67
CA PRO A 702 -13.80 -26.76 -10.03
C PRO A 702 -13.87 -26.53 -11.54
N GLU A 703 -12.72 -26.47 -12.22
CA GLU A 703 -12.66 -26.27 -13.67
C GLU A 703 -13.23 -27.48 -14.42
N LEU A 704 -12.87 -28.70 -14.01
CA LEU A 704 -13.41 -29.94 -14.58
C LEU A 704 -14.92 -30.07 -14.32
N LYS A 705 -15.42 -29.66 -13.16
CA LYS A 705 -16.86 -29.62 -12.85
C LYS A 705 -17.58 -28.60 -13.72
N ARG A 706 -16.99 -27.41 -13.91
CA ARG A 706 -17.53 -26.39 -14.81
C ARG A 706 -17.56 -26.89 -16.26
N LYS A 707 -16.51 -27.56 -16.74
CA LYS A 707 -16.50 -28.23 -18.07
C LYS A 707 -17.58 -29.31 -18.19
N ILE A 708 -17.85 -30.07 -17.14
CA ILE A 708 -18.98 -31.04 -17.11
C ILE A 708 -20.32 -30.30 -17.17
N GLU A 709 -20.46 -29.21 -16.43
CA GLU A 709 -21.70 -28.43 -16.38
C GLU A 709 -21.98 -27.75 -17.72
N ASP A 710 -20.97 -27.13 -18.32
CA ASP A 710 -21.03 -26.50 -19.64
C ASP A 710 -21.28 -27.55 -20.75
N ALA A 711 -20.64 -28.73 -20.68
CA ALA A 711 -20.92 -29.82 -21.62
C ALA A 711 -22.32 -30.42 -21.43
N ASN A 712 -22.85 -30.50 -20.20
CA ASN A 712 -24.23 -30.95 -19.99
C ASN A 712 -25.24 -29.87 -20.41
N LYS A 713 -24.94 -28.58 -20.24
CA LYS A 713 -25.73 -27.47 -20.80
C LYS A 713 -25.75 -27.49 -22.34
N SER A 714 -24.68 -27.98 -22.97
CA SER A 714 -24.67 -28.18 -24.44
C SER A 714 -25.57 -29.33 -24.91
N ILE A 715 -25.94 -30.26 -24.02
CA ILE A 715 -26.94 -31.31 -24.28
C ILE A 715 -28.27 -30.87 -23.64
N ASP A 716 -28.99 -29.97 -24.29
CA ASP A 716 -30.33 -29.57 -23.83
C ASP A 716 -31.31 -30.74 -23.81
N GLU A 717 -32.39 -30.62 -23.03
CA GLU A 717 -33.47 -31.62 -22.99
C GLU A 717 -34.10 -31.84 -24.38
N GLU A 718 -34.20 -30.81 -25.23
CA GLU A 718 -34.69 -30.90 -26.61
C GLU A 718 -33.81 -31.81 -27.50
N LEU A 719 -32.48 -31.79 -27.33
CA LEU A 719 -31.55 -32.63 -28.09
C LEU A 719 -31.70 -34.13 -27.77
N LYS A 720 -32.26 -34.47 -26.60
CA LYS A 720 -32.57 -35.86 -26.23
C LYS A 720 -33.82 -36.37 -26.95
N GLU A 721 -34.74 -35.48 -27.35
CA GLU A 721 -36.03 -35.81 -27.96
C GLU A 721 -36.06 -35.58 -29.49
N VAL A 722 -34.96 -35.16 -30.13
CA VAL A 722 -34.90 -34.94 -31.59
C VAL A 722 -35.32 -36.19 -32.37
N ASP A 723 -36.46 -36.07 -33.04
CA ASP A 723 -37.08 -37.11 -33.86
C ASP A 723 -37.41 -36.59 -35.27
N ALA A 724 -37.98 -37.45 -36.10
CA ALA A 724 -38.36 -37.05 -37.46
C ALA A 724 -39.48 -35.99 -37.50
N ASN A 725 -40.26 -35.83 -36.42
CA ASN A 725 -41.32 -34.82 -36.35
C ASN A 725 -40.75 -33.41 -36.15
N THR A 726 -39.61 -33.30 -35.46
CA THR A 726 -38.89 -32.04 -35.24
C THR A 726 -38.57 -31.30 -36.54
N PHE A 727 -38.29 -32.04 -37.62
CA PHE A 727 -37.96 -31.49 -38.95
C PHE A 727 -39.10 -31.59 -39.97
N LYS A 728 -40.32 -31.91 -39.54
CA LYS A 728 -41.45 -32.17 -40.43
C LYS A 728 -41.88 -30.94 -41.24
N TYR A 729 -41.64 -29.73 -40.73
CA TYR A 729 -41.93 -28.48 -41.43
C TYR A 729 -41.16 -28.36 -42.76
N LEU A 730 -39.94 -28.90 -42.86
CA LEU A 730 -39.15 -28.92 -44.10
C LEU A 730 -39.86 -29.67 -45.23
N LYS A 731 -40.68 -30.68 -44.89
CA LYS A 731 -41.49 -31.39 -45.88
C LYS A 731 -42.49 -30.46 -46.55
N ASN A 732 -43.14 -29.59 -45.77
CA ASN A 732 -44.08 -28.61 -46.32
C ASN A 732 -43.31 -27.54 -47.10
N GLU A 733 -42.21 -27.03 -46.56
CA GLU A 733 -41.42 -25.97 -47.18
C GLU A 733 -40.91 -26.31 -48.59
N PHE A 734 -40.39 -27.52 -48.81
CA PHE A 734 -39.80 -27.91 -50.10
C PHE A 734 -40.76 -28.57 -51.10
N CYS A 735 -41.88 -29.13 -50.62
CA CYS A 735 -42.77 -29.94 -51.45
C CYS A 735 -44.17 -29.33 -51.67
N GLN A 736 -44.46 -28.16 -51.09
CA GLN A 736 -45.70 -27.44 -51.34
C GLN A 736 -45.79 -26.96 -52.81
N GLY A 737 -46.92 -27.21 -53.48
CA GLY A 737 -47.16 -26.82 -54.88
C GLY A 737 -46.78 -27.85 -55.95
N LYS A 738 -46.18 -29.00 -55.59
CA LYS A 738 -45.83 -30.09 -56.52
C LYS A 738 -46.96 -31.12 -56.62
N THR A 739 -47.21 -31.67 -57.81
CA THR A 739 -48.28 -32.66 -58.06
C THR A 739 -47.75 -33.93 -58.74
N GLY A 740 -48.44 -35.07 -58.58
CA GLY A 740 -48.10 -36.32 -59.27
C GLY A 740 -46.79 -36.98 -58.84
N ALA A 741 -45.94 -37.36 -59.81
CA ALA A 741 -44.69 -38.10 -59.59
C ALA A 741 -43.63 -37.26 -58.87
N ASP A 742 -43.62 -35.95 -59.12
CA ASP A 742 -42.64 -35.01 -58.57
C ASP A 742 -42.85 -34.76 -57.08
N LEU A 743 -44.10 -34.78 -56.62
CA LEU A 743 -44.42 -34.75 -55.19
C LEU A 743 -43.84 -36.00 -54.49
N LYS A 744 -44.02 -37.19 -55.06
CA LYS A 744 -43.50 -38.44 -54.48
C LYS A 744 -41.97 -38.45 -54.40
N THR A 745 -41.29 -37.91 -55.42
CA THR A 745 -39.82 -37.79 -55.42
C THR A 745 -39.34 -36.78 -54.38
N CYS A 746 -39.97 -35.60 -54.30
CA CYS A 746 -39.67 -34.58 -53.29
C CYS A 746 -39.85 -35.12 -51.87
N GLU A 747 -40.98 -35.75 -51.57
CA GLU A 747 -41.24 -36.32 -50.25
C GLU A 747 -40.23 -37.40 -49.86
N LYS A 748 -39.74 -38.18 -50.83
CA LYS A 748 -38.75 -39.23 -50.61
C LYS A 748 -37.39 -38.64 -50.24
N ILE A 749 -36.90 -37.65 -50.99
CA ILE A 749 -35.61 -36.99 -50.77
C ILE A 749 -35.62 -36.24 -49.43
N THR A 750 -36.67 -35.47 -49.14
CA THR A 750 -36.80 -34.75 -47.88
C THR A 750 -36.87 -35.72 -46.69
N LYS A 751 -37.60 -36.83 -46.81
CA LYS A 751 -37.66 -37.86 -45.75
C LYS A 751 -36.31 -38.58 -45.53
N GLN A 752 -35.52 -38.78 -46.57
CA GLN A 752 -34.18 -39.36 -46.46
C GLN A 752 -33.22 -38.40 -45.74
N ASN A 753 -33.21 -37.12 -46.13
CA ASN A 753 -32.34 -36.14 -45.48
C ASN A 753 -32.75 -35.83 -44.03
N ILE A 754 -34.05 -35.81 -43.71
CA ILE A 754 -34.52 -35.73 -42.30
C ILE A 754 -33.98 -36.91 -41.48
N LYS A 755 -33.94 -38.13 -42.03
CA LYS A 755 -33.35 -39.28 -41.32
C LYS A 755 -31.85 -39.10 -41.08
N LEU A 756 -31.12 -38.50 -42.02
CA LEU A 756 -29.69 -38.22 -41.87
C LEU A 756 -29.44 -37.14 -40.82
N MET A 757 -30.21 -36.05 -40.82
CA MET A 757 -30.15 -35.00 -39.79
C MET A 757 -30.38 -35.57 -38.39
N VAL A 758 -31.39 -36.44 -38.21
CA VAL A 758 -31.66 -37.10 -36.92
C VAL A 758 -30.53 -38.03 -36.52
N ALA A 759 -29.91 -38.75 -37.47
CA ALA A 759 -28.77 -39.62 -37.18
C ALA A 759 -27.53 -38.81 -36.74
N GLU A 760 -27.26 -37.69 -37.40
CA GLU A 760 -26.14 -36.80 -37.07
C GLU A 760 -26.34 -36.11 -35.72
N ALA A 761 -27.55 -35.61 -35.43
CA ALA A 761 -27.89 -35.07 -34.12
C ALA A 761 -27.66 -36.10 -32.99
N LYS A 762 -28.09 -37.36 -33.19
CA LYS A 762 -27.87 -38.44 -32.23
C LYS A 762 -26.40 -38.81 -32.05
N GLN A 763 -25.60 -38.74 -33.11
CA GLN A 763 -24.17 -39.00 -33.05
C GLN A 763 -23.42 -37.90 -32.27
N ASN A 764 -23.73 -36.63 -32.51
CA ASN A 764 -23.18 -35.50 -31.75
C ASN A 764 -23.50 -35.61 -30.25
N VAL A 765 -24.73 -35.97 -29.89
CA VAL A 765 -25.12 -36.22 -28.49
C VAL A 765 -24.32 -37.37 -27.87
N LYS A 766 -24.04 -38.43 -28.63
CA LYS A 766 -23.26 -39.58 -28.16
C LYS A 766 -21.81 -39.19 -27.85
N GLU A 767 -21.17 -38.41 -28.73
CA GLU A 767 -19.80 -37.95 -28.55
C GLU A 767 -19.65 -37.01 -27.34
N ILE A 768 -20.59 -36.10 -27.13
CA ILE A 768 -20.59 -35.23 -25.94
C ILE A 768 -20.78 -36.07 -24.66
N LYS A 769 -21.66 -37.08 -24.67
CA LYS A 769 -21.84 -38.00 -23.53
C LYS A 769 -20.59 -38.81 -23.21
N GLU A 770 -19.83 -39.25 -24.21
CA GLU A 770 -18.57 -39.95 -24.02
C GLU A 770 -17.51 -39.03 -23.39
N LYS A 771 -17.38 -37.79 -23.89
CA LYS A 771 -16.50 -36.77 -23.28
C LYS A 771 -16.88 -36.47 -21.82
N VAL A 772 -18.18 -36.32 -21.52
CA VAL A 772 -18.66 -36.12 -20.13
C VAL A 772 -18.35 -37.33 -19.25
N LYS A 773 -18.45 -38.56 -19.77
CA LYS A 773 -18.12 -39.80 -19.04
C LYS A 773 -16.63 -39.86 -18.70
N GLU A 774 -15.77 -39.47 -19.64
CA GLU A 774 -14.33 -39.40 -19.45
C GLU A 774 -13.96 -38.39 -18.35
N ILE A 775 -14.48 -37.15 -18.43
CA ILE A 775 -14.22 -36.12 -17.41
C ILE A 775 -14.75 -36.56 -16.03
N ARG A 776 -15.92 -37.22 -15.96
CA ARG A 776 -16.46 -37.78 -14.70
C ARG A 776 -15.56 -38.86 -14.10
N ASN A 777 -14.95 -39.71 -14.91
CA ASN A 777 -14.01 -40.73 -14.45
C ASN A 777 -12.74 -40.09 -13.89
N THR A 778 -12.22 -39.05 -14.55
CA THR A 778 -11.09 -38.25 -14.05
C THR A 778 -11.40 -37.60 -12.71
N VAL A 779 -12.60 -37.03 -12.54
CA VAL A 779 -13.05 -36.45 -11.25
C VAL A 779 -13.20 -37.53 -10.17
N LYS A 780 -13.70 -38.73 -10.50
CA LYS A 780 -13.79 -39.84 -9.54
C LYS A 780 -12.41 -40.33 -9.08
N ALA A 781 -11.47 -40.47 -10.01
CA ALA A 781 -10.09 -40.85 -9.72
C ALA A 781 -9.41 -39.81 -8.82
N LYS A 782 -9.54 -38.51 -9.11
CA LYS A 782 -9.01 -37.43 -8.26
C LYS A 782 -9.65 -37.39 -6.87
N ASN A 783 -10.96 -37.65 -6.74
CA ASN A 783 -11.62 -37.74 -5.43
C ASN A 783 -11.18 -38.95 -4.61
N LEU A 784 -10.84 -40.07 -5.26
CA LEU A 784 -10.27 -41.25 -4.60
C LEU A 784 -8.86 -40.95 -4.08
N LEU A 785 -8.00 -40.35 -4.93
CA LEU A 785 -6.67 -39.87 -4.55
C LEU A 785 -6.71 -38.84 -3.40
N LYS A 786 -7.75 -38.00 -3.35
CA LYS A 786 -7.99 -37.07 -2.24
C LYS A 786 -8.30 -37.81 -0.93
N LYS A 787 -9.09 -38.88 -0.97
CA LYS A 787 -9.39 -39.69 0.21
C LYS A 787 -8.13 -40.40 0.70
N GLU A 788 -7.39 -41.02 -0.22
CA GLU A 788 -6.12 -41.69 0.06
C GLU A 788 -5.05 -40.72 0.57
N GLY A 789 -4.94 -39.52 0.00
CA GLY A 789 -4.03 -38.47 0.45
C GLY A 789 -4.36 -37.98 1.86
N MET A 790 -5.64 -37.83 2.21
CA MET A 790 -6.06 -37.44 3.57
C MET A 790 -5.84 -38.54 4.61
N GLU A 791 -6.00 -39.82 4.23
CA GLU A 791 -5.67 -40.97 5.09
C GLU A 791 -4.16 -41.10 5.28
N LYS A 792 -3.38 -40.91 4.20
CA LYS A 792 -1.90 -40.87 4.25
C LYS A 792 -1.35 -39.78 5.15
N VAL A 793 -1.98 -38.59 5.25
CA VAL A 793 -1.53 -37.56 6.22
C VAL A 793 -1.63 -38.07 7.66
N LYS A 794 -2.67 -38.83 8.01
CA LYS A 794 -2.82 -39.40 9.35
C LYS A 794 -1.77 -40.49 9.61
N GLU A 795 -1.55 -41.36 8.63
CA GLU A 795 -0.46 -42.35 8.70
C GLU A 795 0.93 -41.72 8.74
N ASN A 796 1.18 -40.64 7.99
CA ASN A 796 2.45 -39.94 7.97
C ASN A 796 2.76 -39.31 9.33
N ILE A 797 1.76 -38.74 10.01
CA ILE A 797 1.93 -38.20 11.37
C ILE A 797 2.31 -39.31 12.36
N GLU A 798 1.74 -40.51 12.19
CA GLU A 798 2.03 -41.67 13.07
C GLU A 798 3.35 -42.38 12.72
N LYS A 799 3.75 -42.41 11.44
CA LYS A 799 4.96 -43.10 10.95
C LYS A 799 6.21 -42.22 10.85
N MET A 800 6.06 -40.89 10.81
CA MET A 800 7.14 -39.91 10.61
C MET A 800 7.13 -38.83 11.70
N GLU A 801 7.15 -39.26 12.96
CA GLU A 801 7.05 -38.40 14.15
C GLU A 801 8.13 -37.30 14.18
N GLU A 802 9.38 -37.63 13.87
CA GLU A 802 10.51 -36.69 13.86
C GLU A 802 10.33 -35.56 12.82
N LYS A 803 9.93 -35.91 11.59
CA LYS A 803 9.64 -34.92 10.53
C LYS A 803 8.40 -34.08 10.81
N TYR A 804 7.46 -34.60 11.61
CA TYR A 804 6.29 -33.84 12.03
C TYR A 804 6.64 -32.81 13.11
N GLU A 805 7.57 -33.11 14.01
CA GLU A 805 8.12 -32.12 14.95
C GLU A 805 8.92 -31.03 14.23
N GLU A 806 9.73 -31.38 13.22
CA GLU A 806 10.39 -30.39 12.34
C GLU A 806 9.35 -29.48 11.66
N TYR A 807 8.24 -30.05 11.17
CA TYR A 807 7.15 -29.26 10.60
C TYR A 807 6.48 -28.33 11.62
N LYS A 808 6.28 -28.74 12.87
CA LYS A 808 5.72 -27.87 13.93
C LYS A 808 6.64 -26.69 14.28
N ASP A 809 7.93 -26.86 14.11
CA ASP A 809 8.93 -25.82 14.35
C ASP A 809 9.15 -24.91 13.13
N SER A 810 8.69 -25.32 11.95
CA SER A 810 8.73 -24.51 10.73
C SER A 810 8.02 -23.15 10.85
N LEU A 811 8.50 -22.18 10.08
CA LEU A 811 7.91 -20.86 9.95
C LEU A 811 6.44 -20.89 9.51
N VAL A 812 6.11 -21.70 8.50
CA VAL A 812 4.73 -21.83 7.97
C VAL A 812 3.75 -22.31 9.02
N TYR A 813 4.09 -23.37 9.76
CA TYR A 813 3.22 -23.88 10.80
C TYR A 813 2.99 -22.82 11.89
N ASN A 814 4.06 -22.15 12.30
CA ASN A 814 4.03 -21.15 13.36
C ASN A 814 3.15 -19.94 12.98
N ILE A 815 3.24 -19.42 11.76
CA ILE A 815 2.36 -18.33 11.32
C ILE A 815 0.92 -18.85 11.16
N LYS A 816 0.72 -19.94 10.43
CA LYS A 816 -0.62 -20.48 10.11
C LYS A 816 -1.42 -20.88 11.34
N LYS A 817 -0.82 -21.66 12.25
CA LYS A 817 -1.54 -22.26 13.39
C LYS A 817 -1.52 -21.42 14.64
N LYS A 818 -0.42 -20.67 14.91
CA LYS A 818 -0.29 -19.89 16.14
C LYS A 818 -0.74 -18.44 15.98
N CYS A 819 -0.66 -17.85 14.78
CA CYS A 819 -1.24 -16.53 14.52
C CYS A 819 -2.68 -16.58 13.99
N GLY A 820 -3.14 -17.75 13.53
CA GLY A 820 -4.50 -17.95 13.06
C GLY A 820 -5.52 -17.94 14.21
N VAL A 821 -6.53 -17.07 14.13
CA VAL A 821 -7.61 -16.95 15.12
C VAL A 821 -8.69 -18.00 14.86
N LYS A 822 -8.88 -18.94 15.79
CA LYS A 822 -9.86 -20.03 15.71
C LYS A 822 -11.15 -19.75 16.48
N ILE A 823 -12.30 -20.16 15.95
CA ILE A 823 -13.62 -20.05 16.63
C ILE A 823 -14.08 -21.44 17.11
N ASP A 824 -14.08 -21.68 18.44
CA ASP A 824 -14.39 -23.01 18.97
C ASP A 824 -15.82 -23.22 19.47
N ASN A 825 -16.57 -22.20 19.91
CA ASN A 825 -17.95 -22.34 20.43
C ASN A 825 -18.95 -21.27 19.94
N ALA A 826 -20.15 -21.72 19.53
CA ALA A 826 -21.07 -20.98 18.64
C ALA A 826 -22.03 -19.94 19.27
N ALA A 827 -22.07 -19.73 20.60
CA ALA A 827 -23.09 -18.85 21.20
C ALA A 827 -22.54 -17.75 22.13
N ALA A 828 -21.65 -18.08 23.06
CA ALA A 828 -21.05 -17.10 23.98
C ALA A 828 -19.87 -16.37 23.33
N ASP A 829 -19.00 -17.11 22.65
CA ASP A 829 -17.76 -16.61 22.04
C ASP A 829 -18.01 -15.76 20.78
N PHE A 830 -19.08 -16.07 20.04
CA PHE A 830 -19.45 -15.34 18.82
C PHE A 830 -19.82 -13.88 19.10
N LYS A 831 -20.51 -13.57 20.21
CA LYS A 831 -20.88 -12.18 20.57
C LYS A 831 -19.69 -11.32 20.97
N VAL A 832 -18.66 -11.94 21.54
CA VAL A 832 -17.43 -11.26 21.97
C VAL A 832 -16.48 -11.08 20.77
N LYS A 833 -16.25 -12.16 20.00
CA LYS A 833 -15.33 -12.18 18.86
C LYS A 833 -15.88 -11.52 17.59
N ILE A 834 -17.20 -11.42 17.40
CA ILE A 834 -17.76 -10.69 16.24
C ILE A 834 -17.51 -9.18 16.32
N LYS A 835 -17.27 -8.64 17.52
CA LYS A 835 -16.82 -7.24 17.67
C LYS A 835 -15.43 -7.04 17.05
N GLU A 836 -14.63 -8.10 16.96
CA GLU A 836 -13.31 -8.10 16.34
C GLU A 836 -13.38 -8.39 14.83
N HIS A 837 -14.56 -8.74 14.30
CA HIS A 837 -14.74 -9.01 12.88
C HIS A 837 -14.59 -7.71 12.07
N PRO A 838 -13.76 -7.67 11.01
CA PRO A 838 -13.44 -6.44 10.27
C PRO A 838 -14.67 -5.64 9.83
N SER A 839 -15.69 -6.33 9.28
CA SER A 839 -16.93 -5.70 8.80
C SER A 839 -17.80 -5.09 9.91
N VAL A 840 -17.69 -5.55 11.16
CA VAL A 840 -18.47 -5.03 12.30
C VAL A 840 -17.71 -3.92 13.00
N ARG A 841 -16.39 -4.09 13.12
CA ARG A 841 -15.49 -3.07 13.63
C ARG A 841 -15.51 -1.79 12.79
N LYS A 842 -15.64 -1.89 11.46
CA LYS A 842 -15.82 -0.73 10.57
C LYS A 842 -16.99 0.17 11.01
N TYR A 843 -18.14 -0.45 11.31
CA TYR A 843 -19.30 0.30 11.79
C TYR A 843 -19.08 0.86 13.20
N ASP A 844 -18.36 0.14 14.07
CA ASP A 844 -18.04 0.64 15.42
C ASP A 844 -17.08 1.85 15.37
N GLU A 845 -16.11 1.84 14.45
CA GLU A 845 -15.18 2.96 14.20
C GLU A 845 -15.90 4.15 13.55
N GLU A 846 -16.79 3.93 12.57
CA GLU A 846 -17.65 4.98 12.00
C GLU A 846 -18.54 5.64 13.07
N LEU A 847 -19.12 4.85 13.97
CA LEU A 847 -19.94 5.37 15.07
C LEU A 847 -19.13 6.21 16.06
N ASP A 848 -17.93 5.76 16.43
CA ASP A 848 -17.00 6.54 17.27
C ASP A 848 -16.58 7.85 16.56
N ASN A 849 -16.39 7.81 15.24
CA ASN A 849 -16.09 9.00 14.45
C ASN A 849 -17.24 10.02 14.45
N TYR A 850 -18.50 9.57 14.30
CA TYR A 850 -19.66 10.46 14.37
C TYR A 850 -19.83 11.09 15.77
N GLU A 851 -19.58 10.33 16.84
CA GLU A 851 -19.61 10.87 18.21
C GLU A 851 -18.51 11.91 18.44
N LYS A 852 -17.29 11.63 17.96
CA LYS A 852 -16.17 12.60 17.98
C LYS A 852 -16.48 13.86 17.17
N GLN A 853 -17.14 13.72 16.01
CA GLN A 853 -17.55 14.84 15.17
C GLN A 853 -18.54 15.76 15.90
N ILE A 854 -19.58 15.20 16.54
CA ILE A 854 -20.53 15.97 17.35
C ILE A 854 -19.83 16.70 18.49
N LYS A 855 -18.91 16.02 19.17
CA LYS A 855 -18.14 16.61 20.26
C LYS A 855 -17.24 17.76 19.78
N SER A 856 -16.50 17.56 18.69
CA SER A 856 -15.62 18.57 18.07
C SER A 856 -16.40 19.85 17.71
N MET A 857 -17.54 19.69 17.06
CA MET A 857 -18.45 20.79 16.71
C MET A 857 -18.91 21.62 17.93
N HIS A 858 -19.21 20.96 19.05
CA HIS A 858 -19.59 21.63 20.29
C HIS A 858 -18.39 22.32 20.97
N ASP A 859 -17.23 21.68 20.94
CA ASP A 859 -16.00 22.23 21.50
C ASP A 859 -15.54 23.47 20.71
N GLU A 860 -15.66 23.47 19.38
CA GLU A 860 -15.37 24.63 18.52
C GLU A 860 -16.23 25.84 18.89
N LEU A 861 -17.55 25.65 19.01
CA LEU A 861 -18.47 26.72 19.44
C LEU A 861 -18.09 27.24 20.83
N LYS A 862 -17.78 26.35 21.76
CA LYS A 862 -17.37 26.71 23.12
C LYS A 862 -16.07 27.51 23.12
N MET A 863 -15.11 27.15 22.27
CA MET A 863 -13.87 27.89 22.09
C MET A 863 -14.12 29.29 21.53
N LYS A 864 -14.91 29.43 20.45
CA LYS A 864 -15.28 30.74 19.88
C LYS A 864 -15.93 31.62 20.95
N ILE A 865 -16.95 31.12 21.65
CA ILE A 865 -17.62 31.86 22.73
C ILE A 865 -16.63 32.30 23.82
N THR A 866 -15.68 31.44 24.19
CA THR A 866 -14.68 31.74 25.21
C THR A 866 -13.73 32.85 24.75
N ALA A 867 -13.23 32.79 23.52
CA ALA A 867 -12.34 33.81 22.96
C ALA A 867 -13.01 35.21 22.91
N TYR A 868 -14.26 35.29 22.42
CA TYR A 868 -15.02 36.55 22.42
C TYR A 868 -15.30 37.05 23.85
N LYS A 869 -15.58 36.16 24.81
CA LYS A 869 -15.73 36.55 26.23
C LYS A 869 -14.44 37.14 26.78
N THR A 870 -13.30 36.50 26.51
CA THR A 870 -11.98 36.96 26.96
C THR A 870 -11.63 38.33 26.36
N ASN A 871 -11.91 38.56 25.06
CA ASN A 871 -11.70 39.87 24.45
C ASN A 871 -12.61 40.95 25.07
N ILE A 872 -13.89 40.65 25.30
CA ILE A 872 -14.84 41.56 25.96
C ILE A 872 -14.37 41.91 27.38
N GLU A 873 -13.89 40.93 28.15
CA GLU A 873 -13.34 41.17 29.49
C GLU A 873 -12.08 42.03 29.45
N ARG A 874 -11.20 41.81 28.47
CA ARG A 874 -10.03 42.65 28.23
C ARG A 874 -10.41 44.10 27.95
N LEU A 875 -11.35 44.34 27.02
CA LEU A 875 -11.83 45.68 26.69
C LEU A 875 -12.49 46.36 27.90
N LYS A 876 -13.27 45.62 28.71
CA LYS A 876 -13.83 46.12 29.97
C LYS A 876 -12.76 46.49 31.00
N LYS A 877 -11.68 45.70 31.11
CA LYS A 877 -10.54 46.02 31.98
C LYS A 877 -9.81 47.28 31.51
N ILE A 878 -9.62 47.45 30.20
CA ILE A 878 -9.00 48.64 29.60
C ILE A 878 -9.84 49.88 29.95
N ILE A 879 -11.16 49.87 29.74
CA ILE A 879 -12.05 51.01 30.08
C ILE A 879 -11.94 51.42 31.56
N LYS A 880 -11.72 50.45 32.45
CA LYS A 880 -11.59 50.68 33.90
C LYS A 880 -10.21 51.16 34.32
N SER A 881 -9.20 51.14 33.44
CA SER A 881 -7.86 51.61 33.78
C SER A 881 -7.83 53.15 33.82
N LYS A 882 -7.01 53.70 34.72
CA LYS A 882 -6.80 55.16 34.86
C LYS A 882 -5.82 55.73 33.82
N SER A 883 -5.34 54.91 32.89
CA SER A 883 -4.18 55.19 32.03
C SER A 883 -4.54 55.51 30.57
N ILE A 884 -5.79 55.83 30.27
CA ILE A 884 -6.32 56.05 28.91
C ILE A 884 -7.07 57.38 28.84
N THR A 885 -6.90 58.08 27.72
CA THR A 885 -7.54 59.35 27.41
C THR A 885 -9.04 59.18 27.10
N ASP A 886 -9.82 60.27 27.14
CA ASP A 886 -11.27 60.21 26.86
C ASP A 886 -11.58 59.78 25.42
N LEU A 887 -10.73 60.14 24.46
CA LEU A 887 -10.84 59.70 23.06
C LEU A 887 -10.60 58.19 22.94
N GLU A 888 -9.53 57.67 23.53
CA GLU A 888 -9.23 56.23 23.57
C GLU A 888 -10.33 55.45 24.27
N ARG A 889 -10.87 56.00 25.37
CA ARG A 889 -12.00 55.40 26.09
C ARG A 889 -13.27 55.33 25.23
N SER A 890 -13.52 56.32 24.38
CA SER A 890 -14.63 56.30 23.41
C SER A 890 -14.44 55.23 22.34
N VAL A 891 -13.25 55.14 21.75
CA VAL A 891 -12.89 54.11 20.75
C VAL A 891 -12.98 52.70 21.34
N VAL A 892 -12.48 52.48 22.56
CA VAL A 892 -12.57 51.17 23.23
C VAL A 892 -14.03 50.82 23.58
N LYS A 893 -14.90 51.80 23.91
CA LYS A 893 -16.34 51.56 24.11
C LYS A 893 -17.04 51.15 22.81
N MET A 894 -16.68 51.76 21.69
CA MET A 894 -17.20 51.39 20.36
C MET A 894 -16.79 49.95 20.01
N ASN A 895 -15.49 49.64 20.07
CA ASN A 895 -14.97 48.28 19.86
C ASN A 895 -15.59 47.25 20.82
N LEU A 896 -15.88 47.64 22.07
CA LEU A 896 -16.57 46.77 23.03
C LEU A 896 -18.01 46.47 22.61
N LYS A 897 -18.71 47.44 22.04
CA LYS A 897 -20.08 47.27 21.53
C LYS A 897 -20.07 46.35 20.31
N ASP A 898 -19.18 46.61 19.36
CA ASP A 898 -19.02 45.79 18.15
C ASP A 898 -18.68 44.34 18.52
N ALA A 899 -17.70 44.13 19.40
CA ALA A 899 -17.34 42.79 19.89
C ALA A 899 -18.49 42.07 20.63
N GLN A 900 -19.40 42.80 21.28
CA GLN A 900 -20.58 42.22 21.93
C GLN A 900 -21.65 41.82 20.92
N ASP A 901 -21.86 42.62 19.88
CA ASP A 901 -22.84 42.37 18.83
C ASP A 901 -22.36 41.24 17.90
N ASP A 902 -21.07 41.22 17.55
CA ASP A 902 -20.42 40.13 16.82
C ASP A 902 -20.57 38.80 17.56
N LYS A 903 -20.31 38.78 18.87
CA LYS A 903 -20.49 37.59 19.69
C LYS A 903 -21.92 37.09 19.67
N LYS A 904 -22.92 37.97 19.77
CA LYS A 904 -24.34 37.59 19.74
C LYS A 904 -24.73 37.02 18.38
N SER A 905 -24.35 37.72 17.30
CA SER A 905 -24.63 37.32 15.92
C SER A 905 -23.99 35.96 15.61
N MET A 906 -22.69 35.83 15.83
CA MET A 906 -21.92 34.59 15.65
C MET A 906 -22.53 33.44 16.45
N THR A 907 -22.82 33.63 17.75
CA THR A 907 -23.40 32.56 18.58
C THR A 907 -24.75 32.08 18.05
N ARG A 908 -25.60 32.99 17.55
CA ARG A 908 -26.92 32.65 17.00
C ARG A 908 -26.79 31.85 15.70
N ILE A 909 -25.97 32.34 14.76
CA ILE A 909 -25.76 31.71 13.46
C ILE A 909 -25.15 30.32 13.64
N THR A 910 -24.06 30.21 14.41
CA THR A 910 -23.36 28.93 14.62
C THR A 910 -24.24 27.92 15.36
N LYS A 911 -25.06 28.33 16.35
CA LYS A 911 -26.01 27.40 17.01
C LYS A 911 -27.09 26.89 16.06
N LYS A 912 -27.55 27.72 15.09
CA LYS A 912 -28.54 27.30 14.10
C LYS A 912 -27.93 26.28 13.13
N ASP A 913 -26.72 26.54 12.65
CA ASP A 913 -25.97 25.64 11.77
C ASP A 913 -25.66 24.30 12.47
N LEU A 914 -25.20 24.35 13.72
CA LEU A 914 -24.95 23.16 14.54
C LEU A 914 -26.16 22.25 14.68
N LYS A 915 -27.35 22.82 14.94
CA LYS A 915 -28.59 22.03 15.04
C LYS A 915 -28.90 21.27 13.74
N VAL A 916 -28.63 21.89 12.59
CA VAL A 916 -28.85 21.26 11.27
C VAL A 916 -27.84 20.13 11.06
N LYS A 917 -26.55 20.39 11.30
CA LYS A 917 -25.47 19.41 11.18
C LYS A 917 -25.66 18.22 12.13
N GLU A 918 -25.98 18.48 13.40
CA GLU A 918 -26.21 17.45 14.41
C GLU A 918 -27.40 16.56 14.05
N LYS A 919 -28.48 17.14 13.48
CA LYS A 919 -29.62 16.35 12.99
C LYS A 919 -29.21 15.41 11.84
N SER A 920 -28.36 15.89 10.93
CA SER A 920 -27.82 15.08 9.82
C SER A 920 -26.96 13.91 10.34
N VAL A 921 -25.99 14.19 11.20
CA VAL A 921 -25.09 13.16 11.78
C VAL A 921 -25.88 12.15 12.60
N ASN A 922 -26.87 12.57 13.39
CA ASN A 922 -27.72 11.65 14.15
C ASN A 922 -28.54 10.70 13.26
N ASN A 923 -28.94 11.14 12.05
CA ASN A 923 -29.59 10.26 11.08
C ASN A 923 -28.61 9.21 10.53
N LEU A 924 -27.36 9.61 10.22
CA LEU A 924 -26.30 8.69 9.80
C LEU A 924 -25.97 7.66 10.90
N ILE A 925 -25.91 8.08 12.17
CA ILE A 925 -25.72 7.18 13.32
C ILE A 925 -26.83 6.11 13.36
N LYS A 926 -28.10 6.51 13.18
CA LYS A 926 -29.23 5.58 13.16
C LYS A 926 -29.12 4.57 12.01
N GLN A 927 -28.78 5.03 10.81
CA GLN A 927 -28.62 4.18 9.64
C GLN A 927 -27.44 3.21 9.78
N THR A 928 -26.30 3.69 10.28
CA THR A 928 -25.09 2.89 10.53
C THR A 928 -25.34 1.82 11.60
N LYS A 929 -26.03 2.15 12.70
CA LYS A 929 -26.46 1.15 13.72
C LYS A 929 -27.36 0.07 13.13
N LYS A 930 -28.26 0.43 12.22
CA LYS A 930 -29.12 -0.52 11.51
C LYS A 930 -28.29 -1.46 10.61
N ASN A 931 -27.45 -0.91 9.73
CA ASN A 931 -26.58 -1.68 8.82
C ASN A 931 -25.64 -2.62 9.58
N ARG A 932 -25.08 -2.16 10.70
CA ARG A 932 -24.27 -2.98 11.61
C ARG A 932 -25.06 -4.18 12.15
N THR A 933 -26.28 -3.94 12.61
CA THR A 933 -27.15 -4.98 13.16
C THR A 933 -27.52 -6.00 12.09
N ASP A 934 -27.82 -5.54 10.88
CA ASP A 934 -28.14 -6.40 9.74
C ASP A 934 -26.92 -7.23 9.30
N THR A 935 -25.73 -6.63 9.27
CA THR A 935 -24.47 -7.34 8.97
C THR A 935 -24.16 -8.41 10.01
N VAL A 936 -24.27 -8.10 11.30
CA VAL A 936 -24.09 -9.06 12.40
C VAL A 936 -25.10 -10.21 12.30
N ASN A 937 -26.35 -9.91 11.99
CA ASN A 937 -27.41 -10.91 11.83
C ASN A 937 -27.17 -11.81 10.61
N THR A 938 -26.69 -11.24 9.50
CA THR A 938 -26.31 -12.00 8.29
C THR A 938 -25.12 -12.90 8.57
N LEU A 939 -24.03 -12.40 9.16
CA LEU A 939 -22.87 -13.18 9.58
C LEU A 939 -23.28 -14.32 10.51
N ARG A 940 -24.15 -14.04 11.49
CA ARG A 940 -24.68 -15.06 12.42
C ARG A 940 -25.49 -16.14 11.69
N LYS A 941 -26.33 -15.74 10.73
CA LYS A 941 -27.11 -16.68 9.90
C LYS A 941 -26.19 -17.52 9.01
N THR A 942 -25.15 -16.94 8.40
CA THR A 942 -24.17 -17.63 7.57
C THR A 942 -23.35 -18.63 8.38
N VAL A 943 -22.78 -18.22 9.52
CA VAL A 943 -22.04 -19.12 10.42
C VAL A 943 -22.93 -20.23 10.96
N LYS A 944 -24.19 -19.92 11.31
CA LYS A 944 -25.16 -20.95 11.71
C LYS A 944 -25.46 -21.91 10.55
N LYS A 945 -25.75 -21.41 9.35
CA LYS A 945 -25.97 -22.24 8.14
C LYS A 945 -24.76 -23.14 7.86
N MET A 946 -23.53 -22.64 7.94
CA MET A 946 -22.29 -23.41 7.74
C MET A 946 -22.07 -24.45 8.84
N LEU A 947 -22.29 -24.13 10.12
CA LEU A 947 -22.23 -25.12 11.21
C LEU A 947 -23.29 -26.21 11.05
N THR A 948 -24.47 -25.82 10.57
CA THR A 948 -25.54 -26.79 10.27
C THR A 948 -25.20 -27.60 9.02
N ALA A 949 -24.55 -27.00 8.01
CA ALA A 949 -24.06 -27.67 6.81
C ALA A 949 -22.94 -28.66 7.14
N HIS A 950 -21.98 -28.30 7.98
CA HIS A 950 -20.91 -29.18 8.45
C HIS A 950 -21.45 -30.34 9.31
N LYS A 951 -22.39 -30.06 10.23
CA LYS A 951 -23.10 -31.14 10.97
C LYS A 951 -23.96 -31.99 10.04
N LYS A 952 -24.52 -31.40 8.98
CA LYS A 952 -25.30 -32.10 7.95
C LYS A 952 -24.37 -32.89 7.02
N GLU A 953 -23.16 -32.44 6.72
CA GLU A 953 -22.12 -33.15 5.96
C GLU A 953 -21.53 -34.29 6.78
N GLU A 954 -21.21 -34.11 8.06
CA GLU A 954 -20.83 -35.22 8.94
C GLU A 954 -21.95 -36.26 9.06
N ARG A 955 -23.20 -35.80 9.19
CA ARG A 955 -24.38 -36.67 9.17
C ARG A 955 -24.62 -37.28 7.78
N GLN A 956 -24.31 -36.58 6.69
CA GLN A 956 -24.45 -37.03 5.30
C GLN A 956 -23.32 -37.96 4.90
N ILE A 957 -22.12 -37.86 5.48
CA ILE A 957 -21.01 -38.81 5.31
C ILE A 957 -21.39 -40.10 6.04
N LYS A 958 -21.89 -40.00 7.29
CA LYS A 958 -22.44 -41.15 8.05
C LYS A 958 -23.71 -41.74 7.40
N MET A 959 -24.57 -40.89 6.83
CA MET A 959 -25.75 -41.31 6.09
C MET A 959 -25.42 -41.76 4.67
N ALA A 960 -24.33 -41.31 4.04
CA ALA A 960 -23.83 -41.76 2.74
C ALA A 960 -23.16 -43.12 2.87
N GLU A 961 -22.46 -43.41 3.97
CA GLU A 961 -22.06 -44.78 4.32
C GLU A 961 -23.29 -45.70 4.48
N LYS A 962 -24.38 -45.19 5.10
CA LYS A 962 -25.65 -45.93 5.22
C LYS A 962 -26.50 -45.96 3.94
N LYS A 963 -26.43 -44.95 3.08
CA LYS A 963 -27.15 -44.83 1.79
C LYS A 963 -26.40 -45.55 0.66
N LEU A 964 -25.08 -45.65 0.69
CA LEU A 964 -24.31 -46.51 -0.23
C LEU A 964 -24.74 -47.98 -0.07
N ARG A 965 -25.22 -48.37 1.12
CA ARG A 965 -25.87 -49.66 1.40
C ARG A 965 -27.35 -49.75 1.01
N LYS A 966 -28.07 -48.64 0.78
CA LYS A 966 -29.54 -48.63 0.54
C LYS A 966 -29.99 -48.05 -0.80
N THR A 967 -29.10 -47.39 -1.55
CA THR A 967 -29.42 -46.73 -2.83
C THR A 967 -28.92 -47.55 -4.02
N LEU A 968 -28.95 -48.87 -3.88
CA LEU A 968 -28.96 -49.86 -4.97
C LEU A 968 -30.42 -50.18 -5.42
N ARG A 969 -31.41 -49.34 -5.08
CA ARG A 969 -32.80 -49.47 -5.56
C ARG A 969 -33.47 -48.11 -5.73
N LYS A 970 -33.91 -47.87 -6.98
CA LYS A 970 -35.01 -47.01 -7.48
C LYS A 970 -34.72 -45.56 -7.94
N GLN A 971 -34.76 -45.47 -9.28
CA GLN A 971 -35.23 -44.48 -10.29
C GLN A 971 -35.74 -43.06 -9.93
N ASP A 972 -35.41 -42.13 -10.87
CA ASP A 972 -36.14 -41.04 -11.59
C ASP A 972 -37.13 -40.11 -10.81
N ASP A 973 -37.42 -38.84 -11.13
CA ASP A 973 -37.41 -38.03 -12.37
C ASP A 973 -37.67 -36.49 -12.09
N TYR A 974 -37.66 -35.63 -13.14
CA TYR A 974 -38.32 -34.29 -13.40
C TYR A 974 -37.60 -32.89 -13.49
N LYS A 975 -37.61 -32.36 -14.75
CA LYS A 975 -37.78 -31.04 -15.45
C LYS A 975 -37.42 -29.64 -14.88
N GLU A 976 -36.84 -28.76 -15.73
CA GLU A 976 -37.48 -27.57 -16.41
C GLU A 976 -36.49 -26.63 -17.18
N GLU A 977 -36.82 -26.37 -18.46
CA GLU A 977 -36.73 -25.14 -19.32
C GLU A 977 -35.41 -24.52 -19.93
N ILE A 978 -35.38 -24.53 -21.30
CA ILE A 978 -34.98 -23.47 -22.32
C ILE A 978 -33.46 -23.27 -22.61
N THR A 979 -32.84 -23.26 -23.82
CA THR A 979 -33.15 -23.31 -25.30
C THR A 979 -31.81 -23.44 -26.09
N ASN A 980 -31.68 -24.19 -27.22
CA ASN A 980 -30.37 -24.42 -27.90
C ASN A 980 -30.17 -23.93 -29.36
N ASN A 981 -28.89 -23.64 -29.69
CA ASN A 981 -28.33 -23.22 -30.98
C ASN A 981 -27.89 -24.38 -31.93
N ILE A 982 -27.72 -25.62 -31.45
CA ILE A 982 -27.14 -26.74 -32.24
C ILE A 982 -28.05 -27.20 -33.39
N VAL A 983 -29.38 -27.24 -33.17
CA VAL A 983 -30.35 -27.65 -34.19
C VAL A 983 -30.32 -26.70 -35.39
N LYS A 984 -30.07 -25.41 -35.15
CA LYS A 984 -29.98 -24.38 -36.20
C LYS A 984 -28.86 -24.68 -37.21
N ASN A 985 -27.66 -25.04 -36.74
CA ASN A 985 -26.53 -25.35 -37.62
C ASN A 985 -26.76 -26.60 -38.50
N ILE A 986 -27.46 -27.62 -37.99
CA ILE A 986 -27.78 -28.83 -38.76
C ILE A 986 -28.80 -28.49 -39.86
N VAL A 987 -29.82 -27.69 -39.54
CA VAL A 987 -30.82 -27.22 -40.53
C VAL A 987 -30.14 -26.39 -41.62
N ASP A 988 -29.29 -25.42 -41.25
CA ASP A 988 -28.59 -24.54 -42.19
C ASP A 988 -27.69 -25.33 -43.16
N THR A 989 -27.16 -26.49 -42.75
CA THR A 989 -26.32 -27.35 -43.59
C THR A 989 -27.14 -28.21 -44.57
N TYR A 990 -28.27 -28.77 -44.12
CA TYR A 990 -29.04 -29.72 -44.93
C TYR A 990 -30.11 -29.07 -45.81
N VAL A 991 -30.62 -27.89 -45.46
CA VAL A 991 -31.60 -27.15 -46.28
C VAL A 991 -31.09 -26.87 -47.71
N PRO A 992 -29.86 -26.36 -47.92
CA PRO A 992 -29.31 -26.16 -49.27
C PRO A 992 -29.13 -27.47 -50.04
N LYS A 993 -28.73 -28.55 -49.33
CA LYS A 993 -28.50 -29.87 -49.92
C LYS A 993 -29.81 -30.50 -50.41
N ILE A 994 -30.87 -30.43 -49.60
CA ILE A 994 -32.21 -30.91 -49.97
C ILE A 994 -32.71 -30.17 -51.20
N ARG A 995 -32.52 -28.85 -51.28
CA ARG A 995 -32.94 -28.05 -52.43
C ARG A 995 -32.28 -28.55 -53.72
N ARG A 996 -30.95 -28.67 -53.73
CA ARG A 996 -30.19 -29.15 -54.89
C ARG A 996 -30.61 -30.57 -55.32
N GLU A 997 -30.73 -31.50 -54.37
CA GLU A 997 -31.12 -32.89 -54.69
C GLU A 997 -32.53 -33.00 -55.27
N ILE A 998 -33.46 -32.13 -54.85
CA ILE A 998 -34.80 -32.08 -55.41
C ILE A 998 -34.78 -31.52 -56.83
N ASP A 999 -34.06 -30.43 -57.07
CA ASP A 999 -33.97 -29.79 -58.38
C ASP A 999 -33.37 -30.77 -59.43
N ASP A 1000 -32.25 -31.43 -59.09
CA ASP A 1000 -31.62 -32.44 -59.94
C ASP A 1000 -32.57 -33.61 -60.28
N ALA A 1001 -33.40 -34.02 -59.31
CA ALA A 1001 -34.34 -35.12 -59.49
C ALA A 1001 -35.55 -34.75 -60.35
N LEU A 1002 -35.99 -33.48 -60.32
CA LEU A 1002 -37.06 -32.97 -61.17
C LEU A 1002 -36.60 -32.87 -62.62
N ASP A 1003 -35.38 -32.39 -62.86
CA ASP A 1003 -34.78 -32.32 -64.19
C ASP A 1003 -34.63 -33.73 -64.81
N ALA A 1004 -34.20 -34.71 -64.02
CA ALA A 1004 -34.10 -36.09 -64.45
C ALA A 1004 -35.47 -36.74 -64.77
N ASN A 1005 -36.52 -36.38 -64.03
CA ASN A 1005 -37.89 -36.83 -64.30
C ASN A 1005 -38.43 -36.24 -65.61
N ALA A 1006 -38.19 -34.95 -65.87
CA ALA A 1006 -38.57 -34.28 -67.11
C ALA A 1006 -37.88 -34.94 -68.33
N ALA A 1007 -36.57 -35.23 -68.22
CA ALA A 1007 -35.82 -35.91 -69.28
C ALA A 1007 -36.36 -37.32 -69.60
N LYS A 1008 -36.71 -38.10 -68.56
CA LYS A 1008 -37.31 -39.44 -68.75
C LYS A 1008 -38.69 -39.41 -69.37
N LEU A 1009 -39.51 -38.40 -69.06
CA LEU A 1009 -40.83 -38.26 -69.67
C LEU A 1009 -40.70 -37.99 -71.17
N ALA A 1010 -39.78 -37.10 -71.55
CA ALA A 1010 -39.47 -36.80 -72.96
C ALA A 1010 -38.98 -38.05 -73.72
N GLU A 1011 -38.09 -38.85 -73.13
CA GLU A 1011 -37.56 -40.07 -73.76
C GLU A 1011 -38.66 -41.15 -73.92
N LYS A 1012 -39.57 -41.27 -72.96
CA LYS A 1012 -40.68 -42.23 -73.01
C LYS A 1012 -41.71 -41.86 -74.08
N GLN A 1013 -41.94 -40.56 -74.27
CA GLN A 1013 -42.82 -40.04 -75.31
C GLN A 1013 -42.21 -40.28 -76.70
N HIS A 1014 -40.92 -40.01 -76.87
CA HIS A 1014 -40.18 -40.34 -78.10
C HIS A 1014 -40.24 -41.84 -78.44
N LYS A 1015 -40.08 -42.73 -77.46
CA LYS A 1015 -40.17 -44.19 -77.68
C LYS A 1015 -41.59 -44.68 -77.99
N ALA A 1016 -42.63 -44.03 -77.46
CA ALA A 1016 -44.02 -44.35 -77.78
C ALA A 1016 -44.35 -43.99 -79.24
N ASP A 1017 -43.92 -42.81 -79.69
CA ASP A 1017 -44.11 -42.34 -81.06
C ASP A 1017 -43.38 -43.24 -82.07
N GLU A 1018 -42.16 -43.69 -81.75
CA GLU A 1018 -41.38 -44.60 -82.59
C GLU A 1018 -41.98 -46.03 -82.65
N ALA A 1019 -42.54 -46.52 -81.53
CA ALA A 1019 -43.19 -47.83 -81.47
C ALA A 1019 -44.50 -47.87 -82.26
N GLN A 1020 -45.25 -46.76 -82.28
CA GLN A 1020 -46.46 -46.62 -83.08
C GLN A 1020 -46.13 -46.67 -84.58
N ARG A 1021 -45.12 -45.91 -85.03
CA ARG A 1021 -44.62 -45.97 -86.42
C ARG A 1021 -44.24 -47.39 -86.85
N LYS A 1022 -43.52 -48.14 -86.01
CA LYS A 1022 -43.09 -49.53 -86.32
C LYS A 1022 -44.25 -50.54 -86.33
N ARG A 1023 -45.35 -50.29 -85.62
CA ARG A 1023 -46.57 -51.13 -85.68
C ARG A 1023 -47.30 -50.94 -87.01
N ASP A 1024 -47.43 -49.69 -87.46
CA ASP A 1024 -48.12 -49.36 -88.70
C ASP A 1024 -47.37 -49.94 -89.94
N GLU A 1025 -46.04 -49.94 -89.93
CA GLU A 1025 -45.20 -50.60 -90.96
C GLU A 1025 -45.24 -52.14 -90.94
N ARG A 1026 -45.47 -52.75 -89.77
CA ARG A 1026 -45.56 -54.23 -89.65
C ARG A 1026 -46.92 -54.76 -90.07
N ALA A 1027 -48.00 -54.01 -89.83
CA ALA A 1027 -49.35 -54.38 -90.28
C ALA A 1027 -49.44 -54.45 -91.80
N THR A 1028 -48.85 -53.47 -92.50
CA THR A 1028 -48.75 -53.43 -93.97
C THR A 1028 -47.95 -54.61 -94.53
N ARG A 1029 -46.77 -54.92 -93.97
CA ARG A 1029 -45.94 -56.09 -94.41
C ARG A 1029 -46.57 -57.46 -94.14
N LYS A 1030 -47.44 -57.60 -93.13
CA LYS A 1030 -48.08 -58.88 -92.81
C LYS A 1030 -49.22 -59.20 -93.78
N ALA A 1031 -49.97 -58.18 -94.20
CA ALA A 1031 -51.01 -58.31 -95.23
C ALA A 1031 -50.45 -58.77 -96.59
N GLU A 1032 -49.24 -58.33 -96.95
CA GLU A 1032 -48.55 -58.79 -98.18
C GLU A 1032 -48.07 -60.25 -98.10
N LYS A 1033 -47.59 -60.69 -96.92
CA LYS A 1033 -47.07 -62.06 -96.74
C LYS A 1033 -48.14 -63.15 -96.64
N GLU A 1034 -49.36 -62.85 -96.20
CA GLU A 1034 -50.47 -63.82 -96.21
C GLU A 1034 -50.94 -64.12 -97.63
N LYS A 1035 -51.00 -63.10 -98.51
CA LYS A 1035 -51.28 -63.31 -99.95
C LYS A 1035 -50.26 -64.26 -100.62
N ASP A 1036 -49.00 -64.23 -100.18
CA ASP A 1036 -47.90 -65.02 -100.77
C ASP A 1036 -47.84 -66.47 -100.24
N LYS A 1037 -48.35 -66.73 -99.02
CA LYS A 1037 -48.43 -68.07 -98.42
C LYS A 1037 -49.57 -68.92 -98.96
N GLU A 1038 -50.71 -68.30 -99.25
CA GLU A 1038 -51.85 -68.99 -99.87
C GLU A 1038 -51.43 -69.60 -101.23
N LYS A 1039 -50.64 -68.82 -102.01
CA LYS A 1039 -50.09 -69.24 -103.30
C LYS A 1039 -49.17 -70.46 -103.21
N LYS A 1040 -48.31 -70.54 -102.18
CA LYS A 1040 -47.31 -71.63 -102.00
C LYS A 1040 -47.88 -72.91 -101.37
N ARG A 1041 -49.03 -72.84 -100.69
CA ARG A 1041 -49.69 -74.02 -100.08
C ARG A 1041 -50.28 -74.93 -101.17
N VAL A 1042 -50.87 -74.34 -102.20
CA VAL A 1042 -51.42 -75.07 -103.36
C VAL A 1042 -50.33 -75.83 -104.13
N GLU A 1043 -49.11 -75.28 -104.24
CA GLU A 1043 -48.00 -75.92 -104.97
C GLU A 1043 -47.39 -77.14 -104.25
N ARG A 1044 -47.50 -77.26 -102.93
CA ARG A 1044 -46.86 -78.35 -102.15
C ARG A 1044 -47.69 -79.63 -102.06
N GLU A 1045 -49.01 -79.55 -102.08
CA GLU A 1045 -49.88 -80.75 -102.11
C GLU A 1045 -49.66 -81.58 -103.38
N ILE A 1046 -49.19 -80.96 -104.47
CA ILE A 1046 -48.85 -81.65 -105.73
C ILE A 1046 -47.53 -82.45 -105.63
N LYS A 1047 -46.62 -82.11 -104.70
CA LYS A 1047 -45.21 -82.59 -104.74
C LYS A 1047 -44.90 -83.84 -103.89
N ASN A 1048 -45.63 -84.12 -102.81
CA ASN A 1048 -45.29 -85.23 -101.90
C ASN A 1048 -45.82 -86.62 -102.34
N ASN A 1049 -46.59 -86.69 -103.42
CA ASN A 1049 -47.01 -87.94 -104.06
C ASN A 1049 -45.87 -88.72 -104.76
N LYS A 1050 -44.58 -88.33 -104.63
CA LYS A 1050 -43.52 -88.77 -105.57
C LYS A 1050 -42.21 -89.39 -105.04
N THR A 1051 -41.92 -89.48 -103.75
CA THR A 1051 -40.59 -89.98 -103.30
C THR A 1051 -40.71 -90.65 -101.93
N LYS A 1052 -40.90 -91.97 -101.79
CA LYS A 1052 -40.38 -93.12 -102.57
C LYS A 1052 -38.87 -93.21 -102.50
N LYS A 1053 -38.41 -94.35 -101.95
CA LYS A 1053 -37.08 -94.97 -102.11
C LYS A 1053 -35.90 -94.14 -101.58
N ASN A 1054 -35.30 -94.55 -100.45
CA ASN A 1054 -34.18 -95.49 -100.43
C ASN A 1054 -33.18 -95.28 -101.58
N GLY A 1055 -31.97 -94.86 -101.21
CA GLY A 1055 -30.73 -95.36 -101.81
C GLY A 1055 -30.25 -94.68 -103.09
N GLY A 1056 -29.19 -93.89 -102.95
CA GLY A 1056 -28.14 -93.63 -103.93
C GLY A 1056 -26.88 -93.27 -103.13
N ARG A 1057 -25.71 -93.92 -103.24
CA ARG A 1057 -25.02 -94.40 -104.44
C ARG A 1057 -24.77 -93.29 -105.45
#